data_AF-A0A4Q7YN27-F1
#
_entry.id   AF-A0A4Q7YN27-F1
#
_cell.length_a   1.000
_cell.length_b   1.000
_cell.length_c   1.000
_cell.angle_alpha   90.00
_cell.angle_beta   90.00
_cell.angle_gamma   90.00
#
_symmetry.space_group_name_H-M   'P 1'
#
loop_
_entity.id
_entity.type
_entity.pdbx_description
1 polymer ?
#
loop_
_entity_poly.entity_id
_entity_poly.type
_entity_poly.pdbx_seq_one_letter_code
_entity_poly.pdbx_strand_id
1 'polypeptide(L)'
;MATLPITVLTPNAVQQSLQNNGLSALGLTTVELGTRWADATPNAGDFDSAALTLAIAGTVRAPFLGIRQNGFHDASSTLAAAVGANDTTLTLAPGTGTGFPTPVAPGRILLTLANSSGSKIETLECTARAADSLTVVRGAQGTSKQAFAAGDMVTLRLTPAERISEFYEVDGTPLNVNATIFRFHPQAYQRLQTICARRYAAAGQPLTLPLPSSLVIRSAEGFRSARWYRPDDALDDVTGTLSFHDRRGFILDPVYVAGLFADLLSPTSLPGLVPSSVTAAANGPGGVQSIAGLAAAGTIVHLIDPHGNPMRIATPGAGLITDDGAAVLTGNITGNLITLAAGNRIAPNALPPVTPLRIGFATNGTMSASPLLPPPLAAGTIPRLFYRVMVVDQNWYLLGNRSAAAVLGVPADDQRIPPELLPIVRDMVDIDYLADGPDTLGEATRILNRPLQSMIVAVSPNIDQSLLTPAGPGAPAHWPALPPPNTSAGFPNPPIKLSAANVTASFVGQDVVVTVAAGAAPDGATVRVFPQVFVEIASINGAEPSFLRGDGGAGIVSGANPVNIFLANPFHLGSAAAVPNPAVLTMDIVVAPRLGQRRLTAAVAVKVAAGPAVVPTSPFFGAAAGNIMGILPVIVQGVAESPLFGIPNTVSPPAAPPGNLLELVLSLASEPSPRKAPRLPTMARLETVAATGTTLPAPDTSIAWQAVLSGARWAAESRSALHAQGNPGNPAGPDVHAPGVATTGALGYDLALHALKRAQPLIPLPASNAGTVLGWVAFSSGDNFDIPVDTAAANTGTGVLLESIAVGCETPWLSSFDTPPANLTVNQMIQNAAGLMNVGAPAITVNINNENRLQREVRREFFAAKQGFRDAQWSLRRAFAEARELVYIESPQFARTARPSGAPQPYEVDLVAELAARLSAHPNLRVIVCTPRLSDFADNFRSFHRQHYAARLEAFNNLQAVAKDRVLLFHPVGFPGRTAYIRTTSVIVDDVWCLTGATHFRRRGMTFDGSAAIASFDRQITDGYSTKVRNFRRSLMAAKMNVPAPAPGQPLNGEWVRLGNPTSAFDVVNDLLQQGGFGRIQSLWPGPTDNTVLAAQPEVADPDGSNGVTLFNTLAGMLAEAGT
;
A
#
# COMPACT_ATOMS: atom_id res chain seq x y z
N MET A 1 -9.22 -11.75 49.95
CA MET A 1 -8.08 -11.27 49.14
C MET A 1 -6.84 -12.00 49.62
N ALA A 2 -6.29 -12.92 48.83
CA ALA A 2 -4.99 -13.52 49.13
C ALA A 2 -3.91 -12.52 48.70
N THR A 3 -3.10 -12.06 49.66
CA THR A 3 -1.92 -11.23 49.39
C THR A 3 -0.88 -12.08 48.65
N LEU A 4 -0.68 -11.78 47.37
CA LEU A 4 0.42 -12.34 46.60
C LEU A 4 1.75 -11.85 47.23
N PRO A 5 2.66 -12.75 47.63
CA PRO A 5 3.95 -12.35 48.15
C PRO A 5 4.75 -11.66 47.04
N ILE A 6 5.07 -10.38 47.23
CA ILE A 6 6.03 -9.66 46.38
C ILE A 6 7.41 -10.09 46.85
N THR A 7 8.04 -11.00 46.11
CA THR A 7 9.42 -11.42 46.36
C THR A 7 10.35 -10.27 45.96
N VAL A 8 10.98 -9.63 46.94
CA VAL A 8 12.04 -8.64 46.69
C VAL A 8 13.31 -9.41 46.31
N LEU A 9 13.69 -9.35 45.04
CA LEU A 9 14.93 -9.95 44.54
C LEU A 9 16.13 -9.15 45.06
N THR A 10 16.93 -9.75 45.96
CA THR A 10 18.21 -9.18 46.39
C THR A 10 19.29 -9.47 45.34
N PRO A 11 20.34 -8.63 45.22
CA PRO A 11 21.46 -8.89 44.31
C PRO A 11 22.09 -10.29 44.49
N ASN A 12 22.22 -10.77 45.74
CA ASN A 12 22.67 -12.13 46.02
C ASN A 12 21.67 -13.19 45.53
N ALA A 13 20.36 -13.00 45.71
CA ALA A 13 19.37 -13.96 45.22
C ALA A 13 19.33 -14.01 43.68
N VAL A 14 19.53 -12.88 43.01
CA VAL A 14 19.66 -12.81 41.54
C VAL A 14 20.96 -13.47 41.08
N GLN A 15 22.09 -13.19 41.72
CA GLN A 15 23.37 -13.81 41.42
C GLN A 15 23.32 -15.33 41.60
N GLN A 16 22.74 -15.79 42.71
CA GLN A 16 22.64 -17.22 43.02
C GLN A 16 21.63 -17.92 42.10
N SER A 17 20.54 -17.25 41.72
CA SER A 17 19.64 -17.75 40.67
C SER A 17 20.32 -17.82 39.30
N LEU A 18 21.12 -16.81 38.91
CA LEU A 18 21.90 -16.83 37.67
C LEU A 18 22.99 -17.92 37.68
N GLN A 19 23.61 -18.19 38.83
CA GLN A 19 24.60 -19.26 38.96
C GLN A 19 23.96 -20.65 38.89
N ASN A 20 22.81 -20.84 39.55
CA ASN A 20 22.13 -22.14 39.61
C ASN A 20 21.35 -22.46 38.33
N ASN A 21 20.72 -21.44 37.75
CA ASN A 21 19.77 -21.60 36.64
C ASN A 21 20.30 -21.01 35.32
N GLY A 22 21.50 -20.42 35.30
CA GLY A 22 22.04 -19.75 34.11
C GLY A 22 21.15 -18.59 33.65
N LEU A 23 21.08 -18.37 32.33
CA LEU A 23 20.22 -17.33 31.75
C LEU A 23 18.72 -17.57 31.99
N SER A 24 18.30 -18.82 32.28
CA SER A 24 16.88 -19.12 32.55
C SER A 24 16.34 -18.39 33.78
N ALA A 25 17.21 -17.92 34.68
CA ALA A 25 16.88 -17.04 35.80
C ALA A 25 16.27 -15.68 35.36
N LEU A 26 16.52 -15.25 34.13
CA LEU A 26 16.04 -13.99 33.57
C LEU A 26 14.62 -14.11 32.96
N GLY A 27 13.99 -15.29 33.03
CA GLY A 27 12.63 -15.56 32.58
C GLY A 27 12.50 -15.95 31.10
N LEU A 28 11.26 -16.09 30.63
CA LEU A 28 10.86 -16.68 29.34
C LEU A 28 11.37 -15.97 28.05
N THR A 29 12.20 -14.95 28.17
CA THR A 29 12.66 -14.14 27.03
C THR A 29 14.11 -14.40 26.62
N THR A 30 14.83 -15.27 27.31
CA THR A 30 16.21 -15.65 26.99
C THR A 30 16.29 -16.62 25.83
N VAL A 31 17.43 -16.57 25.11
CA VAL A 31 17.72 -17.54 24.06
C VAL A 31 18.23 -18.81 24.72
N GLU A 32 17.52 -19.91 24.50
CA GLU A 32 17.87 -21.23 25.02
C GLU A 32 17.78 -22.23 23.88
N LEU A 33 18.83 -23.03 23.67
CA LEU A 33 18.97 -23.96 22.56
C LEU A 33 19.25 -25.38 23.07
N GLY A 34 18.72 -26.38 22.37
CA GLY A 34 18.91 -27.79 22.67
C GLY A 34 20.16 -28.35 21.98
N THR A 35 20.79 -29.34 22.60
CA THR A 35 21.99 -30.00 22.07
C THR A 35 21.68 -31.14 21.09
N ARG A 36 20.42 -31.59 21.01
CA ARG A 36 19.92 -32.65 20.11
C ARG A 36 18.48 -32.38 19.69
N TRP A 37 18.06 -33.02 18.61
CA TRP A 37 16.69 -32.94 18.07
C TRP A 37 15.91 -34.25 18.13
N ALA A 38 16.57 -35.35 18.50
CA ALA A 38 15.93 -36.63 18.75
C ALA A 38 16.78 -37.54 19.64
N ASP A 39 16.23 -38.71 19.98
CA ASP A 39 16.94 -39.75 20.72
C ASP A 39 17.78 -40.70 19.85
N ALA A 40 17.64 -40.66 18.53
CA ALA A 40 18.43 -41.47 17.60
C ALA A 40 19.23 -40.60 16.63
N THR A 41 20.40 -41.08 16.22
CA THR A 41 21.22 -40.44 15.18
C THR A 41 20.63 -40.71 13.80
N PRO A 42 20.32 -39.68 13.00
CA PRO A 42 19.94 -39.88 11.60
C PRO A 42 21.11 -40.44 10.79
N ASN A 43 20.81 -41.25 9.78
CA ASN A 43 21.76 -41.72 8.78
C ASN A 43 21.87 -40.70 7.64
N ALA A 44 22.91 -40.79 6.81
CA ALA A 44 23.09 -39.91 5.66
C ALA A 44 21.89 -39.92 4.69
N GLY A 45 21.23 -41.08 4.52
CA GLY A 45 20.04 -41.24 3.67
C GLY A 45 18.75 -40.64 4.26
N ASP A 46 18.76 -40.23 5.53
CA ASP A 46 17.60 -39.61 6.17
C ASP A 46 17.51 -38.11 5.85
N PHE A 47 18.59 -37.49 5.35
CA PHE A 47 18.60 -36.11 4.89
C PHE A 47 18.32 -36.03 3.39
N ASP A 48 17.22 -35.38 3.01
CA ASP A 48 16.94 -35.03 1.62
C ASP A 48 17.49 -33.64 1.32
N SER A 49 18.62 -33.59 0.61
CA SER A 49 19.29 -32.35 0.23
C SER A 49 18.56 -31.53 -0.83
N ALA A 50 17.64 -32.13 -1.60
CA ALA A 50 16.86 -31.43 -2.62
C ALA A 50 15.60 -30.79 -2.00
N ALA A 51 14.93 -31.51 -1.09
CA ALA A 51 13.78 -31.00 -0.36
C ALA A 51 14.16 -30.18 0.89
N LEU A 52 15.42 -30.22 1.33
CA LEU A 52 15.89 -29.64 2.59
C LEU A 52 15.09 -30.14 3.80
N THR A 53 14.87 -31.45 3.85
CA THR A 53 14.13 -32.10 4.94
C THR A 53 14.97 -33.20 5.58
N LEU A 54 14.68 -33.52 6.85
CA LEU A 54 15.39 -34.55 7.58
C LEU A 54 14.37 -35.49 8.23
N ALA A 55 14.44 -36.77 7.89
CA ALA A 55 13.72 -37.81 8.60
C ALA A 55 14.47 -38.12 9.90
N ILE A 56 13.76 -38.21 11.04
CA ILE A 56 14.40 -38.69 12.27
C ILE A 56 13.55 -39.80 12.88
N ALA A 57 14.22 -40.89 13.22
CA ALA A 57 13.65 -41.98 13.99
C ALA A 57 13.66 -41.67 15.51
N GLY A 58 12.68 -42.17 16.24
CA GLY A 58 12.57 -42.00 17.69
C GLY A 58 11.87 -40.71 18.12
N THR A 59 11.98 -40.37 19.41
CA THR A 59 11.29 -39.22 20.01
C THR A 59 11.91 -37.91 19.53
N VAL A 60 11.11 -37.05 18.90
CA VAL A 60 11.53 -35.70 18.51
C VAL A 60 11.64 -34.81 19.75
N ARG A 61 12.68 -33.97 19.81
CA ARG A 61 12.96 -33.07 20.94
C ARG A 61 12.95 -31.61 20.53
N ALA A 62 12.53 -30.75 21.46
CA ALA A 62 12.45 -29.32 21.24
C ALA A 62 13.85 -28.71 21.00
N PRO A 63 14.11 -28.11 19.81
CA PRO A 63 15.41 -27.54 19.48
C PRO A 63 15.71 -26.23 20.22
N PHE A 64 14.69 -25.54 20.72
CA PHE A 64 14.78 -24.23 21.37
C PHE A 64 13.58 -23.99 22.27
N LEU A 65 13.61 -22.92 23.08
CA LEU A 65 12.44 -22.47 23.84
C LEU A 65 11.34 -21.97 22.88
N GLY A 66 10.19 -22.64 22.90
CA GLY A 66 9.14 -22.37 21.92
C GLY A 66 7.76 -22.86 22.33
N ILE A 67 6.78 -22.53 21.50
CA ILE A 67 5.40 -22.96 21.67
C ILE A 67 5.03 -23.96 20.58
N ARG A 68 4.42 -25.07 20.99
CA ARG A 68 3.87 -26.07 20.08
C ARG A 68 2.44 -25.69 19.69
N GLN A 69 2.17 -25.68 18.40
CA GLN A 69 0.88 -25.41 17.78
C GLN A 69 0.61 -26.46 16.70
N ASN A 70 -0.64 -26.55 16.27
CA ASN A 70 -1.05 -27.51 15.25
C ASN A 70 -1.24 -26.75 13.93
N GLY A 71 -0.74 -27.31 12.84
CA GLY A 71 -0.86 -26.76 11.49
C GLY A 71 -1.69 -27.69 10.62
N PHE A 72 -2.70 -27.15 9.96
CA PHE A 72 -3.61 -27.89 9.11
C PHE A 72 -3.63 -27.29 7.70
N HIS A 73 -3.85 -28.13 6.71
CA HIS A 73 -4.16 -27.65 5.37
C HIS A 73 -5.62 -27.19 5.29
N ASP A 74 -5.94 -26.33 4.33
CA ASP A 74 -7.32 -25.92 4.10
C ASP A 74 -8.16 -27.08 3.58
N ALA A 75 -9.41 -27.16 4.04
CA ALA A 75 -10.35 -28.21 3.66
C ALA A 75 -11.77 -27.65 3.52
N SER A 76 -12.46 -28.05 2.45
CA SER A 76 -13.87 -27.73 2.21
C SER A 76 -14.61 -28.90 1.55
N SER A 77 -15.91 -28.96 1.78
CA SER A 77 -16.82 -29.93 1.19
C SER A 77 -18.25 -29.39 1.18
N THR A 78 -19.21 -30.16 0.67
CA THR A 78 -20.65 -29.88 0.77
C THR A 78 -21.36 -30.98 1.56
N LEU A 79 -22.50 -30.66 2.15
CA LEU A 79 -23.34 -31.63 2.82
C LEU A 79 -23.97 -32.60 1.80
N ALA A 80 -23.80 -33.91 2.00
CA ALA A 80 -24.47 -34.93 1.19
C ALA A 80 -25.97 -35.07 1.52
N ALA A 81 -26.38 -34.64 2.72
CA ALA A 81 -27.76 -34.66 3.17
C ALA A 81 -28.09 -33.42 4.00
N ALA A 82 -29.38 -33.04 4.05
CA ALA A 82 -29.83 -31.95 4.92
C ALA A 82 -29.60 -32.30 6.40
N VAL A 83 -29.30 -31.28 7.21
CA VAL A 83 -29.08 -31.40 8.65
C VAL A 83 -29.96 -30.41 9.40
N GLY A 84 -30.65 -30.89 10.43
CA GLY A 84 -31.43 -30.10 11.38
C GLY A 84 -30.53 -29.32 12.35
N ALA A 85 -31.11 -28.37 13.09
CA ALA A 85 -30.36 -27.51 14.02
C ALA A 85 -29.69 -28.26 15.19
N ASN A 86 -30.16 -29.46 15.53
CA ASN A 86 -29.63 -30.25 16.65
C ASN A 86 -28.86 -31.49 16.22
N ASP A 87 -28.74 -31.76 14.92
CA ASP A 87 -28.02 -32.94 14.44
C ASP A 87 -26.53 -32.80 14.76
N THR A 88 -25.95 -33.85 15.35
CA THR A 88 -24.55 -33.90 15.78
C THR A 88 -23.65 -34.65 14.81
N THR A 89 -24.19 -35.07 13.67
CA THR A 89 -23.46 -35.79 12.62
C THR A 89 -23.67 -35.08 11.30
N LEU A 90 -22.58 -34.71 10.64
CA LEU A 90 -22.60 -34.12 9.30
C LEU A 90 -22.05 -35.16 8.31
N THR A 91 -22.83 -35.50 7.29
CA THR A 91 -22.37 -36.35 6.19
C THR A 91 -21.92 -35.45 5.05
N LEU A 92 -20.63 -35.52 4.72
CA LEU A 92 -20.01 -34.78 3.63
C LEU A 92 -20.22 -35.47 2.27
N ALA A 93 -19.98 -34.74 1.19
CA ALA A 93 -19.94 -35.28 -0.15
C ALA A 93 -18.95 -36.48 -0.21
N PRO A 94 -19.30 -37.59 -0.88
CA PRO A 94 -18.47 -38.79 -0.89
C PRO A 94 -17.01 -38.53 -1.30
N GLY A 95 -16.06 -39.04 -0.52
CA GLY A 95 -14.62 -38.96 -0.78
C GLY A 95 -13.94 -37.65 -0.36
N THR A 96 -14.66 -36.71 0.26
CA THR A 96 -14.12 -35.39 0.63
C THR A 96 -13.73 -35.27 2.10
N GLY A 97 -14.20 -36.18 2.96
CA GLY A 97 -13.94 -36.13 4.39
C GLY A 97 -12.47 -36.37 4.74
N THR A 98 -11.70 -37.07 3.90
CA THR A 98 -10.24 -37.26 4.06
C THR A 98 -9.45 -35.96 4.12
N GLY A 99 -9.97 -34.86 3.54
CA GLY A 99 -9.35 -33.55 3.64
C GLY A 99 -9.51 -32.88 5.01
N PHE A 100 -10.44 -33.31 5.86
CA PHE A 100 -10.60 -32.72 7.19
C PHE A 100 -9.68 -33.41 8.21
N PRO A 101 -9.11 -32.64 9.17
CA PRO A 101 -8.39 -33.22 10.30
C PRO A 101 -9.25 -34.23 11.08
N THR A 102 -8.62 -35.13 11.82
CA THR A 102 -9.21 -36.21 12.61
C THR A 102 -8.98 -35.97 14.10
N PRO A 103 -9.76 -35.08 14.75
CA PRO A 103 -9.61 -34.80 16.17
C PRO A 103 -9.69 -36.07 17.01
N VAL A 104 -8.78 -36.19 17.98
CA VAL A 104 -8.83 -37.20 19.05
C VAL A 104 -9.08 -36.52 20.38
N ALA A 105 -9.94 -37.09 21.22
CA ALA A 105 -10.32 -36.49 22.50
C ALA A 105 -9.08 -36.17 23.37
N PRO A 106 -9.01 -34.97 24.00
CA PRO A 106 -10.03 -33.91 24.09
C PRO A 106 -10.01 -32.88 22.93
N GLY A 107 -9.22 -33.12 21.88
CA GLY A 107 -9.01 -32.24 20.73
C GLY A 107 -10.28 -31.90 19.95
N ARG A 108 -10.32 -30.69 19.39
CA ARG A 108 -11.42 -30.17 18.58
C ARG A 108 -10.90 -29.31 17.44
N ILE A 109 -11.61 -29.30 16.32
CA ILE A 109 -11.41 -28.33 15.23
C ILE A 109 -12.68 -27.55 15.00
N LEU A 110 -12.55 -26.30 14.57
CA LEU A 110 -13.70 -25.46 14.23
C LEU A 110 -14.03 -25.64 12.76
N LEU A 111 -15.32 -25.79 12.46
CA LEU A 111 -15.85 -25.79 11.11
C LEU A 111 -16.87 -24.67 10.96
N THR A 112 -17.08 -24.24 9.73
CA THR A 112 -18.12 -23.30 9.35
C THR A 112 -19.10 -24.00 8.41
N LEU A 113 -20.38 -24.02 8.77
CA LEU A 113 -21.49 -24.33 7.87
C LEU A 113 -22.00 -23.02 7.28
N ALA A 114 -22.14 -22.98 5.96
CA ALA A 114 -22.72 -21.84 5.26
C ALA A 114 -23.61 -22.29 4.11
N ASN A 115 -24.76 -21.62 3.94
CA ASN A 115 -25.55 -21.82 2.74
C ASN A 115 -24.91 -21.14 1.52
N SER A 116 -25.36 -21.51 0.32
CA SER A 116 -24.84 -20.96 -0.94
C SER A 116 -24.88 -19.44 -1.05
N SER A 117 -25.83 -18.78 -0.37
CA SER A 117 -25.94 -17.31 -0.34
C SER A 117 -25.15 -16.64 0.79
N GLY A 118 -24.55 -17.40 1.70
CA GLY A 118 -23.85 -16.90 2.89
C GLY A 118 -24.72 -16.21 3.93
N SER A 119 -26.05 -16.22 3.77
CA SER A 119 -27.03 -15.61 4.69
C SER A 119 -27.27 -16.42 5.97
N LYS A 120 -26.99 -17.72 5.93
CA LYS A 120 -27.00 -18.60 7.11
C LYS A 120 -25.60 -19.11 7.34
N ILE A 121 -25.06 -18.85 8.53
CA ILE A 121 -23.72 -19.29 8.93
C ILE A 121 -23.80 -19.82 10.36
N GLU A 122 -23.17 -20.97 10.60
CA GLU A 122 -23.00 -21.55 11.92
C GLU A 122 -21.54 -22.00 12.10
N THR A 123 -20.95 -21.70 13.25
CA THR A 123 -19.65 -22.24 13.66
C THR A 123 -19.90 -23.44 14.56
N LEU A 124 -19.15 -24.52 14.35
CA LEU A 124 -19.32 -25.77 15.06
C LEU A 124 -17.98 -26.40 15.40
N GLU A 125 -17.93 -27.20 16.46
CA GLU A 125 -16.73 -27.92 16.89
C GLU A 125 -16.82 -29.38 16.45
N CYS A 126 -15.94 -29.80 15.56
CA CYS A 126 -15.79 -31.22 15.22
C CYS A 126 -14.90 -31.92 16.25
N THR A 127 -15.40 -33.02 16.81
CA THR A 127 -14.75 -33.80 17.86
C THR A 127 -14.27 -35.17 17.39
N ALA A 128 -14.76 -35.64 16.23
CA ALA A 128 -14.32 -36.90 15.63
C ALA A 128 -14.70 -36.93 14.14
N ARG A 129 -13.96 -37.73 13.36
CA ARG A 129 -14.20 -37.95 11.94
C ARG A 129 -14.09 -39.44 11.63
N ALA A 130 -15.03 -39.95 10.83
CA ALA A 130 -15.00 -41.30 10.28
C ALA A 130 -15.33 -41.23 8.78
N ALA A 131 -14.31 -41.36 7.92
CA ALA A 131 -14.41 -41.13 6.48
C ALA A 131 -15.07 -39.77 6.17
N ASP A 132 -16.25 -39.78 5.53
CA ASP A 132 -17.05 -38.59 5.16
C ASP A 132 -18.04 -38.15 6.25
N SER A 133 -18.03 -38.78 7.43
CA SER A 133 -18.90 -38.44 8.56
C SER A 133 -18.14 -37.67 9.63
N LEU A 134 -18.64 -36.47 9.98
CA LEU A 134 -18.09 -35.62 11.03
C LEU A 134 -19.01 -35.60 12.24
N THR A 135 -18.47 -35.88 13.42
CA THR A 135 -19.18 -35.73 14.70
C THR A 135 -18.92 -34.35 15.28
N VAL A 136 -19.98 -33.62 15.59
CA VAL A 136 -19.90 -32.17 15.87
C VAL A 136 -20.72 -31.73 17.08
N VAL A 137 -20.27 -30.66 17.72
CA VAL A 137 -21.02 -29.86 18.69
C VAL A 137 -21.47 -28.56 18.01
N ARG A 138 -22.79 -28.35 17.98
CA ARG A 138 -23.48 -27.27 17.27
C ARG A 138 -23.46 -25.95 18.04
N GLY A 139 -23.48 -24.82 17.32
CA GLY A 139 -23.59 -23.48 17.91
C GLY A 139 -22.36 -23.01 18.72
N ALA A 140 -21.16 -23.29 18.22
CA ALA A 140 -19.91 -22.85 18.85
C ALA A 140 -19.68 -21.34 18.64
N GLN A 141 -18.78 -20.77 19.45
CA GLN A 141 -18.40 -19.34 19.42
C GLN A 141 -19.60 -18.36 19.46
N GLY A 142 -20.70 -18.74 20.12
CA GLY A 142 -21.90 -17.92 20.23
C GLY A 142 -22.79 -17.88 18.98
N THR A 143 -22.52 -18.71 17.97
CA THR A 143 -23.37 -18.81 16.77
C THR A 143 -24.67 -19.56 17.07
N SER A 144 -25.76 -19.15 16.40
CA SER A 144 -27.07 -19.80 16.56
C SER A 144 -27.15 -21.10 15.75
N LYS A 145 -27.65 -22.16 16.38
CA LYS A 145 -27.90 -23.46 15.74
C LYS A 145 -28.97 -23.34 14.66
N GLN A 146 -28.68 -23.77 13.44
CA GLN A 146 -29.56 -23.59 12.27
C GLN A 146 -29.68 -24.86 11.42
N ALA A 147 -30.72 -24.96 10.61
CA ALA A 147 -30.87 -26.04 9.63
C ALA A 147 -30.20 -25.68 8.29
N PHE A 148 -29.52 -26.65 7.69
CA PHE A 148 -28.81 -26.54 6.41
C PHE A 148 -29.27 -27.64 5.45
N ALA A 149 -29.27 -27.34 4.15
CA ALA A 149 -29.71 -28.24 3.10
C ALA A 149 -28.54 -29.08 2.56
N ALA A 150 -28.86 -30.17 1.85
CA ALA A 150 -27.88 -30.87 1.04
C ALA A 150 -27.30 -29.89 -0.01
N GLY A 151 -25.98 -29.95 -0.23
CA GLY A 151 -25.24 -29.02 -1.07
C GLY A 151 -24.72 -27.76 -0.36
N ASP A 152 -25.15 -27.47 0.87
CA ASP A 152 -24.58 -26.37 1.66
C ASP A 152 -23.13 -26.67 2.05
N MET A 153 -22.30 -25.63 2.19
CA MET A 153 -20.85 -25.74 2.29
C MET A 153 -20.41 -25.99 3.74
N VAL A 154 -19.46 -26.91 3.91
CA VAL A 154 -18.73 -27.17 5.16
C VAL A 154 -17.26 -26.83 4.92
N THR A 155 -16.71 -25.90 5.72
CA THR A 155 -15.31 -25.46 5.57
C THR A 155 -14.58 -25.53 6.90
N LEU A 156 -13.33 -26.00 6.88
CA LEU A 156 -12.45 -25.96 8.03
C LEU A 156 -12.08 -24.51 8.38
N ARG A 157 -12.34 -24.11 9.62
CA ARG A 157 -12.03 -22.77 10.11
C ARG A 157 -10.66 -22.79 10.77
N LEU A 158 -9.68 -22.18 10.09
CA LEU A 158 -8.31 -22.06 10.58
C LEU A 158 -7.95 -20.62 10.91
N THR A 159 -7.38 -20.41 12.09
CA THR A 159 -6.68 -19.16 12.38
C THR A 159 -5.40 -19.07 11.54
N PRO A 160 -4.84 -17.86 11.32
CA PRO A 160 -3.55 -17.71 10.64
C PRO A 160 -2.46 -18.62 11.21
N ALA A 161 -2.40 -18.75 12.53
CA ALA A 161 -1.42 -19.55 13.23
C ALA A 161 -1.61 -21.08 13.05
N GLU A 162 -2.76 -21.52 12.54
CA GLU A 162 -3.09 -22.93 12.31
C GLU A 162 -2.97 -23.32 10.84
N ARG A 163 -2.66 -22.39 9.92
CA ARG A 163 -2.54 -22.68 8.49
C ARG A 163 -1.15 -23.19 8.16
N ILE A 164 -1.03 -24.41 7.66
CA ILE A 164 0.28 -24.94 7.25
C ILE A 164 0.84 -24.28 5.98
N SER A 165 -0.04 -23.69 5.16
CA SER A 165 0.32 -22.96 3.94
C SER A 165 1.17 -21.70 4.19
N GLU A 166 1.38 -21.29 5.45
CA GLU A 166 2.34 -20.25 5.79
C GLU A 166 3.80 -20.67 5.55
N PHE A 167 4.06 -21.98 5.48
CA PHE A 167 5.38 -22.53 5.22
C PHE A 167 5.50 -23.00 3.77
N TYR A 168 6.71 -22.93 3.24
CA TYR A 168 6.98 -23.20 1.82
C TYR A 168 8.10 -24.21 1.62
N GLU A 169 7.99 -25.00 0.56
CA GLU A 169 9.04 -25.87 0.04
C GLU A 169 10.13 -25.09 -0.71
N VAL A 170 11.18 -25.79 -1.12
CA VAL A 170 12.31 -25.23 -1.87
C VAL A 170 11.87 -24.62 -3.22
N ASP A 171 10.85 -25.21 -3.85
CA ASP A 171 10.25 -24.72 -5.10
C ASP A 171 9.22 -23.59 -4.89
N GLY A 172 9.05 -23.11 -3.65
CA GLY A 172 8.11 -22.05 -3.31
C GLY A 172 6.64 -22.49 -3.27
N THR A 173 6.32 -23.78 -3.42
CA THR A 173 4.97 -24.27 -3.17
C THR A 173 4.65 -24.21 -1.67
N PRO A 174 3.43 -23.80 -1.27
CA PRO A 174 3.01 -23.88 0.13
C PRO A 174 2.97 -25.34 0.59
N LEU A 175 3.35 -25.59 1.84
CA LEU A 175 3.11 -26.89 2.47
C LEU A 175 1.61 -27.20 2.45
N ASN A 176 1.26 -28.44 2.15
CA ASN A 176 -0.12 -28.91 2.04
C ASN A 176 -0.31 -30.25 2.77
N VAL A 177 0.21 -30.34 3.98
CA VAL A 177 0.13 -31.54 4.83
C VAL A 177 -0.13 -31.12 6.27
N ASN A 178 -0.99 -31.84 6.99
CA ASN A 178 -1.16 -31.57 8.43
C ASN A 178 0.16 -31.79 9.17
N ALA A 179 0.47 -30.93 10.12
CA ALA A 179 1.76 -30.93 10.78
C ALA A 179 1.67 -30.42 12.23
N THR A 180 2.72 -30.71 12.98
CA THR A 180 2.97 -30.04 14.25
C THR A 180 3.98 -28.92 14.01
N ILE A 181 3.62 -27.70 14.43
CA ILE A 181 4.46 -26.51 14.29
C ILE A 181 5.04 -26.17 15.65
N PHE A 182 6.34 -25.98 15.72
CA PHE A 182 7.04 -25.54 16.92
C PHE A 182 7.70 -24.18 16.67
N ARG A 183 7.09 -23.11 17.19
CA ARG A 183 7.49 -21.72 16.93
C ARG A 183 8.43 -21.20 18.03
N PHE A 184 9.51 -20.54 17.62
CA PHE A 184 10.47 -19.91 18.54
C PHE A 184 9.78 -18.78 19.32
N HIS A 185 10.09 -18.62 20.60
CA HIS A 185 9.62 -17.46 21.37
C HIS A 185 10.03 -16.14 20.67
N PRO A 186 9.10 -15.21 20.36
CA PRO A 186 9.38 -14.04 19.52
C PRO A 186 10.49 -13.12 20.04
N GLN A 187 10.54 -12.84 21.35
CA GLN A 187 11.60 -12.02 21.96
C GLN A 187 12.95 -12.73 21.98
N ALA A 188 12.95 -14.05 22.12
CA ALA A 188 14.19 -14.83 22.10
C ALA A 188 14.73 -14.90 20.67
N TYR A 189 13.85 -15.03 19.67
CA TYR A 189 14.24 -14.92 18.26
C TYR A 189 14.92 -13.59 17.92
N GLN A 190 14.39 -12.45 18.40
CA GLN A 190 15.04 -11.13 18.21
C GLN A 190 16.44 -11.06 18.86
N ARG A 191 16.60 -11.66 20.03
CA ARG A 191 17.90 -11.77 20.68
C ARG A 191 18.85 -12.70 19.91
N LEU A 192 18.35 -13.81 19.37
CA LEU A 192 19.12 -14.71 18.51
C LEU A 192 19.61 -13.97 17.26
N GLN A 193 18.76 -13.16 16.62
CA GLN A 193 19.17 -12.29 15.51
C GLN A 193 20.34 -11.37 15.92
N THR A 194 20.25 -10.76 17.10
CA THR A 194 21.31 -9.87 17.62
C THR A 194 22.61 -10.62 17.92
N ILE A 195 22.52 -11.80 18.52
CA ILE A 195 23.68 -12.67 18.83
C ILE A 195 24.37 -13.10 17.53
N CYS A 196 23.60 -13.63 16.57
CA CYS A 196 24.11 -14.09 15.29
C CYS A 196 24.69 -12.93 14.46
N ALA A 197 24.06 -11.75 14.47
CA ALA A 197 24.60 -10.57 13.81
C ALA A 197 25.97 -10.19 14.39
N ARG A 198 26.12 -10.14 15.72
CA ARG A 198 27.41 -9.81 16.36
C ARG A 198 28.50 -10.85 16.14
N ARG A 199 28.14 -12.12 15.97
CA ARG A 199 29.09 -13.23 15.82
C ARG A 199 29.50 -13.45 14.36
N TYR A 200 28.53 -13.48 13.45
CA TYR A 200 28.74 -13.93 12.07
C TYR A 200 28.90 -12.78 11.08
N ALA A 201 28.30 -11.61 11.34
CA ALA A 201 28.46 -10.46 10.47
C ALA A 201 29.69 -9.63 10.86
N ALA A 202 30.34 -9.03 9.86
CA ALA A 202 31.41 -8.07 10.10
C ALA A 202 30.89 -6.86 10.90
N ALA A 203 31.77 -6.19 11.65
CA ALA A 203 31.39 -5.03 12.46
C ALA A 203 30.68 -3.96 11.61
N GLY A 204 29.47 -3.57 12.02
CA GLY A 204 28.63 -2.60 11.32
C GLY A 204 27.84 -3.15 10.13
N GLN A 205 27.94 -4.44 9.79
CA GLN A 205 27.17 -5.08 8.73
C GLN A 205 25.98 -5.87 9.29
N PRO A 206 24.85 -5.94 8.56
CA PRO A 206 23.71 -6.74 8.99
C PRO A 206 23.96 -8.24 8.73
N LEU A 207 23.20 -9.09 9.43
CA LEU A 207 23.27 -10.54 9.24
C LEU A 207 22.62 -10.94 7.91
N THR A 208 23.39 -11.59 7.03
CA THR A 208 22.90 -12.13 5.76
C THR A 208 22.36 -13.56 5.90
N LEU A 209 22.85 -14.30 6.89
CA LEU A 209 22.45 -15.67 7.18
C LEU A 209 20.99 -15.76 7.66
N PRO A 210 20.13 -16.59 7.03
CA PRO A 210 18.78 -16.85 7.51
C PRO A 210 18.79 -17.60 8.85
N LEU A 211 17.82 -17.31 9.72
CA LEU A 211 17.71 -17.92 11.06
C LEU A 211 16.38 -18.66 11.24
N PRO A 212 16.37 -19.82 11.93
CA PRO A 212 15.17 -20.61 12.14
C PRO A 212 14.19 -19.90 13.08
N SER A 213 12.97 -19.68 12.60
CA SER A 213 11.85 -19.18 13.41
C SER A 213 10.93 -20.30 13.88
N SER A 214 10.88 -21.40 13.13
CA SER A 214 9.97 -22.50 13.36
C SER A 214 10.58 -23.84 12.93
N LEU A 215 10.26 -24.89 13.68
CA LEU A 215 10.43 -26.29 13.29
C LEU A 215 9.04 -26.84 12.92
N VAL A 216 8.93 -27.47 11.75
CA VAL A 216 7.70 -28.12 11.29
C VAL A 216 7.95 -29.61 11.21
N ILE A 217 7.10 -30.41 11.88
CA ILE A 217 7.09 -31.86 11.74
C ILE A 217 5.90 -32.26 10.89
N ARG A 218 6.20 -32.68 9.66
CA ARG A 218 5.24 -32.98 8.60
C ARG A 218 4.53 -34.29 8.87
N SER A 219 3.26 -34.37 8.48
CA SER A 219 2.39 -35.54 8.71
C SER A 219 2.17 -35.88 10.20
N ALA A 220 2.52 -34.97 11.12
CA ALA A 220 2.30 -35.12 12.55
C ALA A 220 1.07 -34.31 12.99
N GLU A 221 -0.11 -34.84 12.70
CA GLU A 221 -1.37 -34.22 13.10
C GLU A 221 -1.64 -34.44 14.60
N GLY A 222 -1.43 -33.40 15.41
CA GLY A 222 -1.66 -33.47 16.86
C GLY A 222 -2.76 -32.51 17.33
N PHE A 223 -3.42 -32.85 18.44
CA PHE A 223 -4.51 -32.05 19.01
C PHE A 223 -4.32 -31.71 20.49
N ARG A 224 -3.06 -31.53 20.91
CA ARG A 224 -2.73 -31.09 22.27
C ARG A 224 -2.90 -29.58 22.41
N SER A 225 -3.23 -29.14 23.62
CA SER A 225 -3.27 -27.72 23.97
C SER A 225 -1.89 -27.09 23.81
N ALA A 226 -1.86 -25.85 23.32
CA ALA A 226 -0.61 -25.11 23.19
C ALA A 226 0.05 -24.93 24.56
N ARG A 227 1.31 -25.35 24.68
CA ARG A 227 2.16 -25.13 25.86
C ARG A 227 3.57 -24.77 25.46
N TRP A 228 4.30 -24.17 26.39
CA TRP A 228 5.72 -23.90 26.24
C TRP A 228 6.52 -25.18 26.46
N TYR A 229 7.48 -25.43 25.57
CA TYR A 229 8.47 -26.49 25.71
C TYR A 229 9.84 -25.84 25.92
N ARG A 230 10.59 -26.37 26.89
CA ARG A 230 11.99 -26.02 27.08
C ARG A 230 12.85 -26.80 26.09
N PRO A 231 14.07 -26.35 25.79
CA PRO A 231 14.97 -27.12 24.96
C PRO A 231 15.20 -28.54 25.51
N ASP A 232 15.34 -29.51 24.62
CA ASP A 232 15.46 -30.96 24.89
C ASP A 232 14.22 -31.67 25.44
N ASP A 233 13.13 -30.96 25.76
CA ASP A 233 11.85 -31.58 26.10
C ASP A 233 11.35 -32.45 24.94
N ALA A 234 10.81 -33.63 25.27
CA ALA A 234 10.17 -34.49 24.28
C ALA A 234 8.93 -33.79 23.70
N LEU A 235 8.82 -33.74 22.38
CA LEU A 235 7.60 -33.32 21.69
C LEU A 235 6.63 -34.50 21.67
N ASP A 236 5.55 -34.37 22.45
CA ASP A 236 4.60 -35.46 22.68
C ASP A 236 3.87 -35.86 21.39
N ASP A 237 3.78 -37.17 21.12
CA ASP A 237 3.02 -37.76 20.00
C ASP A 237 3.41 -37.21 18.61
N VAL A 238 4.67 -36.84 18.43
CA VAL A 238 5.19 -36.29 17.15
C VAL A 238 6.10 -37.31 16.47
N THR A 239 5.73 -37.72 15.26
CA THR A 239 6.55 -38.53 14.35
C THR A 239 6.43 -38.01 12.92
N GLY A 240 7.53 -37.92 12.19
CA GLY A 240 7.50 -37.51 10.79
C GLY A 240 8.80 -36.85 10.34
N THR A 241 8.79 -36.36 9.11
CA THR A 241 9.90 -35.62 8.53
C THR A 241 9.90 -34.19 9.04
N LEU A 242 11.05 -33.68 9.43
CA LEU A 242 11.22 -32.33 9.96
C LEU A 242 11.84 -31.37 8.93
N SER A 243 11.38 -30.12 8.98
CA SER A 243 11.92 -29.00 8.21
C SER A 243 11.95 -27.73 9.07
N PHE A 244 13.00 -26.92 8.87
CA PHE A 244 13.10 -25.62 9.52
C PHE A 244 12.66 -24.52 8.58
N HIS A 245 12.05 -23.48 9.13
CA HIS A 245 11.57 -22.34 8.36
C HIS A 245 11.95 -21.02 9.03
N ASP A 246 12.21 -20.00 8.23
CA ASP A 246 12.49 -18.65 8.72
C ASP A 246 11.20 -17.89 9.09
N ARG A 247 11.32 -16.59 9.40
CA ARG A 247 10.18 -15.76 9.82
C ARG A 247 9.13 -15.53 8.71
N ARG A 248 9.51 -15.67 7.44
CA ARG A 248 8.60 -15.58 6.28
C ARG A 248 8.05 -16.96 5.88
N GLY A 249 8.39 -18.01 6.63
CA GLY A 249 7.94 -19.38 6.38
C GLY A 249 8.75 -20.12 5.31
N PHE A 250 9.86 -19.54 4.83
CA PHE A 250 10.67 -20.18 3.80
C PHE A 250 11.62 -21.21 4.42
N ILE A 251 11.73 -22.37 3.76
CA ILE A 251 12.52 -23.50 4.21
C ILE A 251 14.02 -23.19 4.33
N LEU A 252 14.64 -23.77 5.36
CA LEU A 252 16.06 -23.70 5.67
C LEU A 252 16.66 -25.10 5.64
N ASP A 253 17.93 -25.18 5.24
CA ASP A 253 18.68 -26.43 5.29
C ASP A 253 18.86 -26.88 6.77
N PRO A 254 18.32 -28.04 7.18
CA PRO A 254 18.44 -28.54 8.55
C PRO A 254 19.89 -28.84 8.96
N VAL A 255 20.76 -29.22 8.03
CA VAL A 255 22.20 -29.45 8.31
C VAL A 255 22.89 -28.12 8.61
N TYR A 256 22.54 -27.05 7.90
CA TYR A 256 22.99 -25.68 8.22
C TYR A 256 22.50 -25.23 9.61
N VAL A 257 21.22 -25.44 9.92
CA VAL A 257 20.66 -25.07 11.25
C VAL A 257 21.37 -25.85 12.37
N ALA A 258 21.68 -27.12 12.14
CA ALA A 258 22.43 -27.93 13.10
C ALA A 258 23.86 -27.41 13.29
N GLY A 259 24.54 -27.04 12.20
CA GLY A 259 25.87 -26.43 12.24
C GLY A 259 25.90 -25.07 12.94
N LEU A 260 24.88 -24.24 12.72
CA LEU A 260 24.68 -22.97 13.44
C LEU A 260 24.54 -23.22 14.95
N PHE A 261 23.72 -24.18 15.35
CA PHE A 261 23.52 -24.50 16.77
C PHE A 261 24.80 -25.10 17.37
N ALA A 262 25.47 -26.01 16.66
CA ALA A 262 26.74 -26.60 17.09
C ALA A 262 27.82 -25.53 17.34
N ASP A 263 27.93 -24.51 16.47
CA ASP A 263 28.87 -23.41 16.66
C ASP A 263 28.48 -22.50 17.84
N LEU A 264 27.19 -22.13 17.97
CA LEU A 264 26.72 -21.30 19.08
C LEU A 264 26.92 -21.99 20.45
N LEU A 265 26.65 -23.29 20.52
CA LEU A 265 26.73 -24.08 21.75
C LEU A 265 28.16 -24.56 22.08
N SER A 266 29.16 -24.26 21.24
CA SER A 266 30.52 -24.71 21.47
C SER A 266 31.10 -24.13 22.78
N PRO A 267 32.00 -24.84 23.47
CA PRO A 267 32.63 -24.36 24.71
C PRO A 267 33.37 -23.02 24.57
N THR A 268 33.82 -22.69 23.37
CA THR A 268 34.54 -21.45 23.05
C THR A 268 33.64 -20.35 22.49
N SER A 269 32.34 -20.61 22.40
CA SER A 269 31.32 -19.69 21.87
C SER A 269 30.41 -19.16 22.99
N LEU A 270 29.20 -19.71 23.12
CA LEU A 270 28.19 -19.28 24.07
C LEU A 270 27.58 -20.50 24.79
N PRO A 271 28.37 -21.25 25.57
CA PRO A 271 27.89 -22.47 26.25
C PRO A 271 26.72 -22.20 27.21
N GLY A 272 26.57 -20.96 27.69
CA GLY A 272 25.44 -20.54 28.53
C GLY A 272 24.07 -20.47 27.83
N LEU A 273 24.00 -20.72 26.52
CA LEU A 273 22.74 -20.90 25.78
C LEU A 273 22.12 -22.29 26.01
N VAL A 274 22.88 -23.25 26.54
CA VAL A 274 22.37 -24.57 26.95
C VAL A 274 21.80 -24.45 28.38
N PRO A 275 20.50 -24.73 28.60
CA PRO A 275 19.95 -24.78 29.94
C PRO A 275 20.62 -25.87 30.79
N SER A 276 20.77 -25.65 32.10
CA SER A 276 21.39 -26.63 33.00
C SER A 276 20.65 -27.97 33.09
N SER A 277 19.37 -28.02 32.71
CA SER A 277 18.57 -29.25 32.61
C SER A 277 18.93 -30.12 31.41
N VAL A 278 19.63 -29.59 30.41
CA VAL A 278 20.02 -30.34 29.21
C VAL A 278 21.37 -31.01 29.45
N THR A 279 21.36 -32.33 29.65
CA THR A 279 22.57 -33.13 29.92
C THR A 279 23.07 -33.92 28.70
N ALA A 280 22.30 -33.96 27.62
CA ALA A 280 22.67 -34.69 26.41
C ALA A 280 23.82 -33.99 25.66
N ALA A 281 24.79 -34.76 25.18
CA ALA A 281 25.92 -34.23 24.44
C ALA A 281 25.55 -33.84 23.00
N ALA A 282 26.12 -32.75 22.49
CA ALA A 282 25.84 -32.25 21.14
C ALA A 282 26.33 -33.17 20.00
N ASN A 283 27.27 -34.08 20.28
CA ASN A 283 27.74 -35.16 19.41
C ASN A 283 27.11 -36.52 19.73
N GLY A 284 26.16 -36.58 20.67
CA GLY A 284 25.45 -37.80 21.02
C GLY A 284 24.36 -38.17 20.00
N PRO A 285 23.51 -39.17 20.33
CA PRO A 285 22.36 -39.53 19.52
C PRO A 285 21.44 -38.34 19.24
N GLY A 286 21.12 -38.12 17.96
CA GLY A 286 20.33 -36.97 17.48
C GLY A 286 20.95 -35.60 17.74
N GLY A 287 22.22 -35.55 18.13
CA GLY A 287 22.96 -34.34 18.48
C GLY A 287 23.22 -33.43 17.29
N VAL A 288 23.18 -32.11 17.52
CA VAL A 288 23.34 -31.10 16.46
C VAL A 288 24.70 -31.17 15.76
N GLN A 289 25.77 -31.61 16.43
CA GLN A 289 27.08 -31.81 15.78
C GLN A 289 27.06 -33.01 14.83
N SER A 290 26.39 -34.08 15.21
CA SER A 290 26.23 -35.28 14.37
C SER A 290 25.36 -34.98 13.14
N ILE A 291 24.27 -34.22 13.33
CA ILE A 291 23.38 -33.80 12.23
C ILE A 291 24.09 -32.85 11.28
N ALA A 292 24.91 -31.92 11.80
CA ALA A 292 25.73 -31.02 10.98
C ALA A 292 26.75 -31.78 10.08
N GLY A 293 27.09 -33.02 10.44
CA GLY A 293 27.98 -33.90 9.68
C GLY A 293 27.30 -34.79 8.63
N LEU A 294 25.97 -34.72 8.45
CA LEU A 294 25.24 -35.57 7.50
C LEU A 294 25.52 -35.22 6.02
N ALA A 295 25.96 -34.01 5.75
CA ALA A 295 26.29 -33.55 4.40
C ALA A 295 27.68 -32.90 4.36
N ALA A 296 28.29 -32.89 3.18
CA ALA A 296 29.58 -32.25 2.98
C ALA A 296 29.54 -30.75 3.31
N ALA A 297 30.65 -30.26 3.86
CA ALA A 297 30.91 -28.84 4.04
C ALA A 297 30.83 -28.09 2.70
N GLY A 298 30.35 -26.86 2.73
CA GLY A 298 30.16 -26.09 1.50
C GLY A 298 29.14 -24.96 1.66
N THR A 299 28.82 -24.29 0.56
CA THR A 299 27.83 -23.21 0.54
C THR A 299 26.64 -23.60 -0.32
N ILE A 300 25.45 -23.52 0.26
CA ILE A 300 24.17 -23.72 -0.42
C ILE A 300 23.49 -22.38 -0.60
N VAL A 301 22.93 -22.17 -1.79
CA VAL A 301 22.20 -20.95 -2.12
C VAL A 301 20.81 -21.30 -2.60
N HIS A 302 19.81 -20.74 -1.93
CA HIS A 302 18.40 -20.75 -2.35
C HIS A 302 18.08 -19.43 -3.08
N LEU A 303 17.63 -19.51 -4.33
CA LEU A 303 17.29 -18.37 -5.17
C LEU A 303 15.77 -18.20 -5.25
N ILE A 304 15.30 -16.99 -4.97
CA ILE A 304 13.89 -16.62 -4.99
C ILE A 304 13.68 -15.25 -5.68
N ASP A 305 12.45 -14.94 -6.07
CA ASP A 305 12.04 -13.54 -6.27
C ASP A 305 11.74 -12.85 -4.91
N PRO A 306 11.50 -11.53 -4.86
CA PRO A 306 11.20 -10.86 -3.60
C PRO A 306 9.89 -11.32 -2.91
N HIS A 307 8.89 -11.72 -3.68
CA HIS A 307 7.64 -12.34 -3.18
C HIS A 307 7.92 -13.71 -2.53
N GLY A 308 9.05 -14.34 -2.86
CA GLY A 308 9.48 -15.66 -2.42
C GLY A 308 9.08 -16.81 -3.35
N ASN A 309 8.59 -16.53 -4.56
CA ASN A 309 8.46 -17.52 -5.62
C ASN A 309 9.86 -18.01 -6.06
N PRO A 310 9.96 -19.13 -6.80
CA PRO A 310 11.11 -19.41 -7.67
C PRO A 310 11.57 -18.18 -8.45
N MET A 311 12.86 -18.11 -8.78
CA MET A 311 13.38 -16.97 -9.55
C MET A 311 12.54 -16.73 -10.83
N ARG A 312 12.12 -15.48 -11.04
CA ARG A 312 11.26 -15.05 -12.15
C ARG A 312 12.07 -14.18 -13.11
N ILE A 313 12.72 -14.81 -14.09
CA ILE A 313 13.46 -14.11 -15.15
C ILE A 313 12.70 -14.30 -16.46
N ALA A 314 12.22 -13.20 -17.05
CA ALA A 314 11.38 -13.22 -18.25
C ALA A 314 12.00 -12.48 -19.43
N THR A 315 12.93 -11.54 -19.17
CA THR A 315 13.60 -10.78 -20.21
C THR A 315 14.41 -11.73 -21.12
N PRO A 316 14.18 -11.73 -22.44
CA PRO A 316 14.90 -12.60 -23.36
C PRO A 316 16.42 -12.45 -23.25
N GLY A 317 17.12 -13.57 -23.10
CA GLY A 317 18.59 -13.59 -22.99
C GLY A 317 19.15 -13.24 -21.62
N ALA A 318 18.35 -12.77 -20.67
CA ALA A 318 18.78 -12.57 -19.29
C ALA A 318 18.85 -13.93 -18.54
N GLY A 319 19.86 -14.11 -17.70
CA GLY A 319 20.05 -15.32 -16.90
C GLY A 319 21.10 -15.14 -15.81
N LEU A 320 21.30 -16.18 -15.00
CA LEU A 320 22.29 -16.20 -13.93
C LEU A 320 23.36 -17.27 -14.18
N ILE A 321 24.58 -16.94 -13.75
CA ILE A 321 25.76 -17.79 -13.84
C ILE A 321 26.51 -17.81 -12.51
N THR A 322 27.40 -18.78 -12.36
CA THR A 322 28.46 -18.73 -11.37
C THR A 322 29.79 -18.40 -12.03
N ASP A 323 30.64 -17.61 -11.37
CA ASP A 323 32.02 -17.35 -11.80
C ASP A 323 33.02 -17.63 -10.65
N ASP A 324 34.30 -17.75 -10.96
CA ASP A 324 35.39 -18.08 -10.02
C ASP A 324 35.95 -16.89 -9.22
N GLY A 325 35.30 -15.72 -9.27
CA GLY A 325 35.83 -14.48 -8.69
C GLY A 325 36.71 -13.66 -9.65
N ALA A 326 37.28 -14.28 -10.70
CA ALA A 326 38.02 -13.63 -11.78
C ALA A 326 37.15 -13.42 -13.04
N ALA A 327 35.82 -13.53 -12.89
CA ALA A 327 34.82 -13.46 -13.95
C ALA A 327 34.93 -14.57 -15.02
N VAL A 328 35.55 -15.70 -14.69
CA VAL A 328 35.53 -16.89 -15.54
C VAL A 328 34.28 -17.71 -15.21
N LEU A 329 33.45 -17.97 -16.22
CA LEU A 329 32.25 -18.79 -16.09
C LEU A 329 32.57 -20.18 -15.54
N THR A 330 31.92 -20.56 -14.44
CA THR A 330 32.03 -21.89 -13.82
C THR A 330 30.75 -22.72 -13.95
N GLY A 331 29.61 -22.10 -14.25
CA GLY A 331 28.34 -22.80 -14.43
C GLY A 331 27.16 -21.88 -14.74
N ASN A 332 26.09 -22.43 -15.31
CA ASN A 332 24.81 -21.75 -15.50
C ASN A 332 23.85 -22.12 -14.38
N ILE A 333 23.09 -21.15 -13.86
CA ILE A 333 22.11 -21.36 -12.80
C ILE A 333 20.73 -21.53 -13.43
N THR A 334 20.16 -22.74 -13.33
CA THR A 334 18.86 -23.10 -13.92
C THR A 334 17.80 -23.52 -12.89
N GLY A 335 18.21 -23.76 -11.63
CA GLY A 335 17.32 -24.19 -10.55
C GLY A 335 17.39 -23.25 -9.34
N ASN A 336 16.40 -23.36 -8.45
CA ASN A 336 16.28 -22.48 -7.27
C ASN A 336 17.22 -22.85 -6.13
N LEU A 337 17.87 -24.01 -6.16
CA LEU A 337 18.80 -24.45 -5.13
C LEU A 337 20.10 -24.89 -5.81
N ILE A 338 21.22 -24.29 -5.41
CA ILE A 338 22.54 -24.61 -5.96
C ILE A 338 23.57 -24.84 -4.86
N THR A 339 24.60 -25.63 -5.16
CA THR A 339 25.83 -25.68 -4.38
C THR A 339 26.84 -24.75 -5.03
N LEU A 340 27.33 -23.76 -4.27
CA LEU A 340 28.31 -22.80 -4.73
C LEU A 340 29.71 -23.24 -4.28
N ALA A 341 30.64 -23.36 -5.24
CA ALA A 341 32.03 -23.68 -4.94
C ALA A 341 32.69 -22.54 -4.14
N ALA A 342 33.69 -22.89 -3.33
CA ALA A 342 34.38 -21.92 -2.50
C ALA A 342 35.07 -20.84 -3.37
N GLY A 343 34.86 -19.57 -3.03
CA GLY A 343 35.39 -18.43 -3.78
C GLY A 343 34.55 -18.00 -4.99
N ASN A 344 33.62 -18.84 -5.45
CA ASN A 344 32.77 -18.50 -6.58
C ASN A 344 31.71 -17.45 -6.21
N ARG A 345 31.27 -16.69 -7.21
CA ARG A 345 30.22 -15.67 -7.09
C ARG A 345 28.99 -16.05 -7.92
N ILE A 346 27.85 -15.48 -7.57
CA ILE A 346 26.63 -15.49 -8.39
C ILE A 346 26.61 -14.21 -9.20
N ALA A 347 26.48 -14.30 -10.52
CA ALA A 347 26.50 -13.14 -11.39
C ALA A 347 25.38 -13.21 -12.44
N PRO A 348 24.90 -12.06 -12.94
CA PRO A 348 24.13 -12.04 -14.17
C PRO A 348 25.00 -12.52 -15.36
N ASN A 349 24.39 -13.21 -16.31
CA ASN A 349 25.07 -13.70 -17.52
C ASN A 349 25.55 -12.57 -18.45
N ALA A 350 24.99 -11.37 -18.30
CA ALA A 350 25.46 -10.13 -18.89
C ALA A 350 25.85 -9.16 -17.78
N LEU A 351 26.97 -8.46 -17.95
CA LEU A 351 27.43 -7.47 -16.96
C LEU A 351 26.73 -6.10 -17.16
N PRO A 352 26.69 -5.26 -16.11
CA PRO A 352 26.18 -3.89 -16.22
C PRO A 352 26.89 -3.09 -17.32
N PRO A 353 26.21 -2.16 -18.02
CA PRO A 353 24.83 -1.72 -17.80
C PRO A 353 23.77 -2.53 -18.57
N VAL A 354 24.15 -3.65 -19.21
CA VAL A 354 23.29 -4.36 -20.18
C VAL A 354 22.25 -5.27 -19.50
N THR A 355 22.44 -5.60 -18.22
CA THR A 355 21.57 -6.54 -17.51
C THR A 355 20.35 -5.87 -16.83
N PRO A 356 19.14 -6.42 -17.02
CA PRO A 356 17.95 -6.02 -16.26
C PRO A 356 17.91 -6.63 -14.86
N LEU A 357 18.86 -7.50 -14.51
CA LEU A 357 18.80 -8.27 -13.28
C LEU A 357 19.41 -7.50 -12.11
N ARG A 358 18.76 -7.59 -10.95
CA ARG A 358 19.32 -7.21 -9.65
C ARG A 358 19.33 -8.41 -8.73
N ILE A 359 20.46 -8.65 -8.08
CA ILE A 359 20.68 -9.75 -7.16
C ILE A 359 21.17 -9.24 -5.81
N GLY A 360 20.76 -9.88 -4.72
CA GLY A 360 21.19 -9.52 -3.36
C GLY A 360 20.74 -10.53 -2.33
N PHE A 361 21.30 -10.47 -1.11
CA PHE A 361 20.89 -11.36 -0.03
C PHE A 361 19.46 -11.04 0.44
N ALA A 362 18.66 -12.09 0.59
CA ALA A 362 17.24 -11.98 0.93
C ALA A 362 17.00 -11.56 2.38
N THR A 363 17.91 -11.87 3.32
CA THR A 363 17.71 -11.56 4.73
C THR A 363 17.89 -10.06 4.99
N ASN A 364 19.08 -9.55 4.68
CA ASN A 364 19.44 -8.14 4.80
C ASN A 364 20.53 -7.80 3.76
N GLY A 365 20.39 -6.67 3.07
CA GLY A 365 21.37 -6.21 2.09
C GLY A 365 20.77 -5.29 1.03
N THR A 366 21.58 -4.88 0.07
CA THR A 366 21.13 -4.08 -1.09
C THR A 366 21.27 -4.90 -2.35
N MET A 367 20.20 -5.03 -3.12
CA MET A 367 20.26 -5.69 -4.43
C MET A 367 21.01 -4.80 -5.43
N SER A 368 21.87 -5.38 -6.27
CA SER A 368 22.59 -4.65 -7.31
C SER A 368 22.78 -5.52 -8.55
N ALA A 369 23.30 -4.92 -9.62
CA ALA A 369 23.65 -5.66 -10.83
C ALA A 369 25.07 -6.29 -10.75
N SER A 370 25.77 -6.10 -9.63
CA SER A 370 27.12 -6.62 -9.41
C SER A 370 27.10 -8.08 -8.99
N PRO A 371 28.14 -8.87 -9.34
CA PRO A 371 28.31 -10.22 -8.83
C PRO A 371 28.26 -10.28 -7.29
N LEU A 372 27.53 -11.26 -6.77
CA LEU A 372 27.32 -11.48 -5.35
C LEU A 372 28.24 -12.59 -4.83
N LEU A 373 29.12 -12.25 -3.89
CA LEU A 373 29.97 -13.19 -3.17
C LEU A 373 29.39 -13.43 -1.77
N PRO A 374 29.19 -14.68 -1.33
CA PRO A 374 28.89 -14.98 0.07
C PRO A 374 29.95 -14.39 1.02
N PRO A 375 29.55 -13.55 2.00
CA PRO A 375 30.52 -12.97 2.92
C PRO A 375 31.15 -14.08 3.80
N PRO A 376 32.44 -13.97 4.15
CA PRO A 376 33.02 -14.83 5.16
C PRO A 376 32.39 -14.55 6.54
N LEU A 377 32.35 -15.57 7.40
CA LEU A 377 31.94 -15.39 8.79
C LEU A 377 32.97 -14.51 9.52
N ALA A 378 32.51 -13.52 10.28
CA ALA A 378 33.39 -12.71 11.12
C ALA A 378 34.02 -13.51 12.27
N ALA A 379 33.26 -14.44 12.85
CA ALA A 379 33.72 -15.41 13.83
C ALA A 379 32.87 -16.71 13.77
N GLY A 380 33.39 -17.79 14.35
CA GLY A 380 32.73 -19.10 14.39
C GLY A 380 32.95 -19.96 13.15
N THR A 381 32.54 -21.22 13.25
CA THR A 381 32.71 -22.22 12.19
C THR A 381 31.41 -22.98 11.96
N ILE A 382 30.71 -22.64 10.88
CA ILE A 382 29.54 -23.39 10.40
C ILE A 382 29.97 -24.24 9.21
N PRO A 383 29.99 -25.59 9.30
CA PRO A 383 30.54 -26.46 8.25
C PRO A 383 29.86 -26.28 6.88
N ARG A 384 28.54 -26.09 6.90
CA ARG A 384 27.71 -25.91 5.70
C ARG A 384 26.92 -24.62 5.82
N LEU A 385 27.24 -23.64 4.98
CA LEU A 385 26.57 -22.34 4.97
C LEU A 385 25.34 -22.39 4.08
N PHE A 386 24.29 -21.66 4.48
CA PHE A 386 23.08 -21.49 3.71
C PHE A 386 22.79 -20.01 3.54
N TYR A 387 22.70 -19.56 2.29
CA TYR A 387 22.30 -18.22 1.94
C TYR A 387 21.02 -18.25 1.12
N ARG A 388 20.18 -17.23 1.31
CA ARG A 388 19.09 -16.97 0.37
C ARG A 388 19.37 -15.70 -0.41
N VAL A 389 19.16 -15.76 -1.72
CA VAL A 389 19.40 -14.68 -2.67
C VAL A 389 18.10 -14.33 -3.37
N MET A 390 17.77 -13.05 -3.38
CA MET A 390 16.69 -12.49 -4.19
C MET A 390 17.20 -12.13 -5.57
N VAL A 391 16.39 -12.39 -6.58
CA VAL A 391 16.63 -12.07 -7.99
C VAL A 391 15.44 -11.31 -8.53
N VAL A 392 15.70 -10.14 -9.11
CA VAL A 392 14.67 -9.31 -9.74
C VAL A 392 15.07 -9.04 -11.18
N ASP A 393 14.20 -9.42 -12.11
CA ASP A 393 14.19 -8.90 -13.48
C ASP A 393 13.39 -7.60 -13.50
N GLN A 394 14.06 -6.45 -13.55
CA GLN A 394 13.44 -5.15 -13.33
C GLN A 394 12.29 -4.84 -14.29
N ASN A 395 12.42 -5.20 -15.57
CA ASN A 395 11.40 -4.92 -16.58
C ASN A 395 10.16 -5.77 -16.34
N TRP A 396 10.32 -7.08 -16.15
CA TRP A 396 9.22 -7.96 -15.75
C TRP A 396 8.56 -7.48 -14.44
N TYR A 397 9.40 -7.15 -13.47
CA TYR A 397 8.98 -6.81 -12.13
C TYR A 397 8.21 -5.47 -12.06
N LEU A 398 8.39 -4.55 -13.01
CA LEU A 398 7.70 -3.26 -12.96
C LEU A 398 6.73 -3.01 -14.11
N LEU A 399 6.92 -3.60 -15.28
CA LEU A 399 6.03 -3.44 -16.45
C LEU A 399 4.98 -4.55 -16.57
N GLY A 400 5.23 -5.71 -15.94
CA GLY A 400 4.43 -6.92 -16.14
C GLY A 400 4.71 -7.61 -17.47
N ASN A 401 3.82 -8.52 -17.87
CA ASN A 401 3.98 -9.25 -19.12
C ASN A 401 3.62 -8.34 -20.31
N ARG A 402 4.63 -7.97 -21.11
CA ARG A 402 4.49 -7.13 -22.32
C ARG A 402 4.73 -7.93 -23.60
N SER A 403 4.55 -9.25 -23.54
CA SER A 403 4.75 -10.17 -24.66
C SER A 403 3.41 -10.72 -25.19
N ALA A 404 3.44 -11.25 -26.41
CA ALA A 404 2.27 -11.82 -27.08
C ALA A 404 1.81 -13.18 -26.53
N ALA A 405 2.51 -13.73 -25.53
CA ALA A 405 2.22 -15.04 -24.96
C ALA A 405 2.13 -14.96 -23.44
N ALA A 406 1.49 -15.96 -22.82
CA ALA A 406 1.58 -16.11 -21.38
C ALA A 406 3.03 -16.48 -20.99
N VAL A 407 3.60 -15.75 -20.04
CA VAL A 407 4.97 -15.95 -19.55
C VAL A 407 4.90 -16.11 -18.03
N LEU A 408 5.58 -17.11 -17.48
CA LEU A 408 5.63 -17.37 -16.03
C LEU A 408 4.23 -17.46 -15.35
N GLY A 409 3.20 -17.87 -16.08
CA GLY A 409 1.82 -17.97 -15.60
C GLY A 409 1.03 -16.65 -15.63
N VAL A 410 1.62 -15.54 -16.08
CA VAL A 410 0.94 -14.27 -16.31
C VAL A 410 0.48 -14.19 -17.77
N PRO A 411 -0.80 -13.96 -18.06
CA PRO A 411 -1.27 -13.89 -19.44
C PRO A 411 -0.68 -12.69 -20.21
N ALA A 412 -0.73 -12.76 -21.55
CA ALA A 412 -0.21 -11.75 -22.47
C ALA A 412 -0.87 -10.37 -22.29
N ASP A 413 -0.21 -9.31 -22.78
CA ASP A 413 -0.86 -8.02 -22.99
C ASP A 413 -1.58 -7.94 -24.35
N ASP A 414 -2.11 -6.76 -24.68
CA ASP A 414 -2.84 -6.52 -25.92
C ASP A 414 -1.94 -6.30 -27.16
N GLN A 415 -0.61 -6.29 -26.98
CA GLN A 415 0.42 -6.05 -28.00
C GLN A 415 0.21 -4.78 -28.84
N ARG A 416 -0.56 -3.81 -28.35
CA ARG A 416 -0.83 -2.58 -29.10
C ARG A 416 0.34 -1.61 -29.04
N ILE A 417 0.99 -1.52 -27.90
CA ILE A 417 2.10 -0.60 -27.68
C ILE A 417 3.38 -1.16 -28.31
N PRO A 418 3.99 -0.44 -29.27
CA PRO A 418 5.29 -0.85 -29.80
C PRO A 418 6.36 -0.93 -28.69
N PRO A 419 7.28 -1.91 -28.71
CA PRO A 419 8.27 -2.10 -27.64
C PRO A 419 9.10 -0.85 -27.31
N GLU A 420 9.45 -0.04 -28.31
CA GLU A 420 10.22 1.20 -28.12
C GLU A 420 9.42 2.33 -27.45
N LEU A 421 8.09 2.22 -27.49
CA LEU A 421 7.18 3.13 -26.82
C LEU A 421 6.82 2.66 -25.42
N LEU A 422 7.31 1.51 -24.93
CA LEU A 422 7.07 1.07 -23.55
C LEU A 422 7.65 2.06 -22.52
N PRO A 423 7.05 2.18 -21.32
CA PRO A 423 7.66 2.92 -20.21
C PRO A 423 9.06 2.42 -19.88
N ILE A 424 9.94 3.31 -19.44
CA ILE A 424 11.35 3.00 -19.15
C ILE A 424 11.51 2.81 -17.64
N VAL A 425 12.09 1.68 -17.24
CA VAL A 425 12.47 1.45 -15.85
C VAL A 425 13.73 2.24 -15.51
N ARG A 426 13.67 3.00 -14.41
CA ARG A 426 14.78 3.79 -13.86
C ARG A 426 15.32 3.11 -12.61
N ASP A 427 16.64 3.05 -12.49
CA ASP A 427 17.33 2.45 -11.35
C ASP A 427 18.32 3.41 -10.72
N MET A 428 18.70 3.16 -9.47
CA MET A 428 19.59 4.02 -8.67
C MET A 428 19.03 5.44 -8.51
N VAL A 429 17.69 5.55 -8.51
CA VAL A 429 16.94 6.76 -8.17
C VAL A 429 16.57 6.74 -6.70
N ASP A 430 16.38 7.92 -6.11
CA ASP A 430 15.77 8.01 -4.79
C ASP A 430 14.25 8.04 -4.94
N ILE A 431 13.57 7.23 -4.14
CA ILE A 431 12.12 7.13 -4.07
C ILE A 431 11.75 7.18 -2.59
N ASP A 432 11.04 8.24 -2.21
CA ASP A 432 10.55 8.44 -0.85
C ASP A 432 9.02 8.51 -0.86
N TYR A 433 8.40 7.83 0.11
CA TYR A 433 6.95 7.77 0.22
C TYR A 433 6.44 8.72 1.31
N LEU A 434 5.42 9.50 0.97
CA LEU A 434 4.82 10.52 1.83
C LEU A 434 3.46 9.99 2.33
N ALA A 435 3.25 9.98 3.65
CA ALA A 435 2.14 9.25 4.25
C ALA A 435 0.79 9.99 4.22
N ASP A 436 0.81 11.32 4.05
CA ASP A 436 -0.37 12.17 4.07
C ASP A 436 -0.22 13.46 3.23
N GLY A 437 -1.27 14.27 3.26
CA GLY A 437 -1.37 15.48 2.45
C GLY A 437 -0.42 16.61 2.88
N PRO A 438 -0.26 16.93 4.18
CA PRO A 438 0.74 17.90 4.63
C PRO A 438 2.18 17.55 4.24
N ASP A 439 2.60 16.28 4.37
CA ASP A 439 3.93 15.86 3.91
C ASP A 439 4.06 15.98 2.38
N THR A 440 3.01 15.60 1.65
CA THR A 440 2.97 15.73 0.18
C THR A 440 3.12 17.17 -0.28
N LEU A 441 2.33 18.09 0.26
CA LEU A 441 2.40 19.51 -0.06
C LEU A 441 3.70 20.16 0.44
N GLY A 442 4.20 19.70 1.60
CA GLY A 442 5.47 20.17 2.16
C GLY A 442 6.65 19.80 1.26
N GLU A 443 6.73 18.56 0.82
CA GLU A 443 7.79 18.11 -0.08
C GLU A 443 7.68 18.77 -1.46
N ALA A 444 6.46 18.90 -2.01
CA ALA A 444 6.26 19.62 -3.26
C ALA A 444 6.70 21.10 -3.14
N THR A 445 6.40 21.76 -2.02
CA THR A 445 6.85 23.13 -1.75
C THR A 445 8.37 23.22 -1.60
N ARG A 446 9.00 22.25 -0.92
CA ARG A 446 10.45 22.19 -0.74
C ARG A 446 11.17 22.09 -2.08
N ILE A 447 10.73 21.20 -2.97
CA ILE A 447 11.36 21.06 -4.28
C ILE A 447 11.14 22.32 -5.13
N LEU A 448 9.92 22.87 -5.16
CA LEU A 448 9.59 24.06 -5.94
C LEU A 448 10.27 25.35 -5.41
N ASN A 449 10.95 25.32 -4.25
CA ASN A 449 11.75 26.44 -3.72
C ASN A 449 13.27 26.17 -3.71
N ARG A 450 13.76 25.13 -4.40
CA ARG A 450 15.21 24.86 -4.52
C ARG A 450 15.95 26.06 -5.13
N PRO A 451 17.23 26.30 -4.76
CA PRO A 451 18.05 27.31 -5.43
C PRO A 451 18.44 26.87 -6.85
N LEU A 452 18.83 27.84 -7.70
CA LEU A 452 19.36 27.60 -9.06
C LEU A 452 18.41 26.79 -9.97
N GLN A 453 17.12 27.09 -9.89
CA GLN A 453 16.11 26.47 -10.74
C GLN A 453 16.30 26.87 -12.19
N SER A 454 16.46 25.86 -13.05
CA SER A 454 16.47 26.03 -14.50
C SER A 454 15.09 25.74 -15.08
N MET A 455 14.36 24.80 -14.48
CA MET A 455 13.03 24.41 -14.92
C MET A 455 12.13 24.09 -13.73
N ILE A 456 10.85 24.41 -13.90
CA ILE A 456 9.81 24.19 -12.90
C ILE A 456 8.48 23.97 -13.62
N VAL A 457 7.71 22.99 -13.16
CA VAL A 457 6.38 22.69 -13.69
C VAL A 457 5.50 22.15 -12.57
N ALA A 458 4.23 22.58 -12.56
CA ALA A 458 3.26 22.19 -11.55
C ALA A 458 1.92 21.86 -12.21
N VAL A 459 1.38 20.70 -11.89
CA VAL A 459 0.09 20.22 -12.39
C VAL A 459 -0.71 19.77 -11.20
N SER A 460 -1.99 20.14 -11.14
CA SER A 460 -2.92 19.66 -10.13
C SER A 460 -4.34 19.79 -10.64
N PRO A 461 -5.31 18.94 -10.22
CA PRO A 461 -6.70 19.12 -10.64
C PRO A 461 -7.24 20.51 -10.27
N ASN A 462 -6.74 21.07 -9.15
CA ASN A 462 -7.02 22.44 -8.71
C ASN A 462 -5.74 23.06 -8.11
N ILE A 463 -5.44 24.32 -8.46
CA ILE A 463 -4.33 25.10 -7.90
C ILE A 463 -4.87 26.35 -7.22
N ASP A 464 -4.88 26.34 -5.89
CA ASP A 464 -5.12 27.52 -5.07
C ASP A 464 -3.80 28.25 -4.80
N GLN A 465 -3.59 29.36 -5.50
CA GLN A 465 -2.39 30.18 -5.40
C GLN A 465 -2.25 30.92 -4.06
N SER A 466 -3.31 30.97 -3.25
CA SER A 466 -3.30 31.64 -1.95
C SER A 466 -2.95 30.69 -0.79
N LEU A 467 -2.98 29.38 -1.00
CA LEU A 467 -2.76 28.38 0.04
C LEU A 467 -1.35 28.44 0.64
N LEU A 468 -1.25 28.59 1.96
CA LEU A 468 0.00 28.44 2.70
C LEU A 468 0.33 26.96 2.88
N THR A 469 1.45 26.53 2.32
CA THR A 469 1.96 25.15 2.41
C THR A 469 3.16 25.05 3.36
N PRO A 470 3.44 23.87 3.93
CA PRO A 470 4.64 23.66 4.73
C PRO A 470 5.91 23.85 3.91
N ALA A 471 7.02 24.23 4.56
CA ALA A 471 8.32 24.38 3.89
C ALA A 471 9.01 23.04 3.55
N GLY A 472 8.55 21.93 4.12
CA GLY A 472 9.10 20.58 3.93
C GLY A 472 8.30 19.53 4.71
N PRO A 473 8.52 18.23 4.45
CA PRO A 473 7.80 17.13 5.10
C PRO A 473 8.28 16.86 6.54
N GLY A 474 7.60 15.95 7.23
CA GLY A 474 7.94 15.49 8.58
C GLY A 474 7.39 16.39 9.68
N ALA A 475 8.04 16.42 10.84
CA ALA A 475 7.57 17.24 11.97
C ALA A 475 7.23 18.70 11.61
N PRO A 476 7.99 19.42 10.74
CA PRO A 476 7.65 20.77 10.30
C PRO A 476 6.36 20.90 9.47
N ALA A 477 5.85 19.81 8.87
CA ALA A 477 4.57 19.79 8.16
C ALA A 477 3.36 19.55 9.06
N HIS A 478 3.61 19.15 10.31
CA HIS A 478 2.59 18.61 11.20
C HIS A 478 2.39 19.43 12.47
N TRP A 479 1.22 19.26 13.07
CA TRP A 479 0.95 19.74 14.43
C TRP A 479 1.82 19.00 15.46
N PRO A 480 2.36 19.66 16.49
CA PRO A 480 2.19 21.07 16.86
C PRO A 480 3.27 22.01 16.32
N ALA A 481 4.12 21.62 15.38
CA ALA A 481 5.14 22.51 14.84
C ALA A 481 4.53 23.56 13.90
N LEU A 482 3.53 23.16 13.10
CA LEU A 482 2.90 24.01 12.08
C LEU A 482 1.48 24.47 12.48
N PRO A 483 1.12 25.73 12.23
CA PRO A 483 1.97 26.83 11.75
C PRO A 483 2.78 27.46 12.89
N PRO A 484 3.90 28.15 12.61
CA PRO A 484 4.63 28.91 13.62
C PRO A 484 3.91 30.21 14.03
N PRO A 485 4.26 30.81 15.19
CA PRO A 485 5.13 30.28 16.23
C PRO A 485 4.43 29.20 17.07
N ASN A 486 5.18 28.17 17.48
CA ASN A 486 4.70 27.21 18.48
C ASN A 486 4.95 27.79 19.89
N THR A 487 3.91 28.34 20.50
CA THR A 487 3.93 28.95 21.84
C THR A 487 4.11 27.93 22.98
N SER A 488 4.04 26.63 22.70
CA SER A 488 4.05 25.55 23.69
C SER A 488 2.98 25.67 24.78
N ALA A 489 1.94 26.49 24.56
CA ALA A 489 0.89 26.70 25.54
C ALA A 489 -0.06 25.50 25.62
N GLY A 490 -0.43 25.15 26.86
CA GLY A 490 -1.47 24.18 27.19
C GLY A 490 -2.76 24.85 27.66
N PHE A 491 -3.78 24.06 27.96
CA PHE A 491 -5.00 24.60 28.58
C PHE A 491 -4.73 25.26 29.94
N PRO A 492 -5.41 26.38 30.27
CA PRO A 492 -5.40 26.92 31.63
C PRO A 492 -6.00 25.90 32.62
N ASN A 493 -5.65 25.98 33.90
CA ASN A 493 -6.18 25.06 34.91
C ASN A 493 -7.12 25.81 35.89
N PRO A 494 -8.43 25.50 35.94
CA PRO A 494 -9.15 24.54 35.10
C PRO A 494 -9.43 25.09 33.68
N PRO A 495 -9.62 24.24 32.66
CA PRO A 495 -9.84 24.75 31.32
C PRO A 495 -11.25 25.33 31.14
N ILE A 496 -11.35 26.38 30.33
CA ILE A 496 -12.60 27.09 30.07
C ILE A 496 -13.50 26.24 29.17
N LYS A 497 -14.77 26.09 29.56
CA LYS A 497 -15.81 25.43 28.74
C LYS A 497 -16.38 26.44 27.74
N LEU A 498 -16.40 26.08 26.47
CA LEU A 498 -17.04 26.90 25.44
C LEU A 498 -18.57 26.79 25.52
N SER A 499 -19.28 27.91 25.45
CA SER A 499 -20.74 27.98 25.52
C SER A 499 -21.24 29.32 24.95
N ALA A 500 -22.56 29.54 24.92
CA ALA A 500 -23.13 30.83 24.52
C ALA A 500 -22.67 32.03 25.38
N ALA A 501 -22.01 31.80 26.52
CA ALA A 501 -21.42 32.86 27.34
C ALA A 501 -20.10 33.43 26.78
N ASN A 502 -19.37 32.66 25.96
CA ASN A 502 -18.06 33.03 25.43
C ASN A 502 -17.89 32.69 23.94
N VAL A 503 -18.98 32.29 23.28
CA VAL A 503 -19.05 32.07 21.84
C VAL A 503 -20.24 32.84 21.28
N THR A 504 -20.02 33.66 20.26
CA THR A 504 -21.05 34.44 19.57
C THR A 504 -21.01 34.18 18.06
N ALA A 505 -22.11 34.47 17.35
CA ALA A 505 -22.20 34.32 15.90
C ALA A 505 -22.93 35.50 15.25
N SER A 506 -22.53 35.89 14.04
CA SER A 506 -23.18 36.95 13.26
C SER A 506 -23.09 36.67 11.75
N PHE A 507 -24.12 37.06 11.00
CA PHE A 507 -24.21 36.81 9.55
C PHE A 507 -23.26 37.68 8.72
N VAL A 508 -22.78 37.14 7.61
CA VAL A 508 -22.15 37.86 6.49
C VAL A 508 -22.76 37.34 5.20
N GLY A 509 -23.81 38.00 4.69
CA GLY A 509 -24.63 37.41 3.65
C GLY A 509 -25.29 36.11 4.14
N GLN A 510 -25.01 34.98 3.49
CA GLN A 510 -25.46 33.65 3.89
C GLN A 510 -24.46 32.89 4.77
N ASP A 511 -23.24 33.43 4.90
CA ASP A 511 -22.18 32.88 5.73
C ASP A 511 -22.30 33.37 7.18
N VAL A 512 -21.55 32.74 8.08
CA VAL A 512 -21.56 33.10 9.51
C VAL A 512 -20.13 33.22 10.02
N VAL A 513 -19.87 34.28 10.78
CA VAL A 513 -18.64 34.41 11.56
C VAL A 513 -18.93 34.03 13.01
N VAL A 514 -18.20 33.03 13.50
CA VAL A 514 -18.22 32.59 14.90
C VAL A 514 -17.04 33.18 15.63
N THR A 515 -17.28 33.86 16.75
CA THR A 515 -16.23 34.46 17.59
C THR A 515 -16.12 33.69 18.90
N VAL A 516 -14.92 33.19 19.19
CA VAL A 516 -14.53 32.66 20.51
C VAL A 516 -13.88 33.80 21.29
N ALA A 517 -14.37 34.07 22.51
CA ALA A 517 -13.94 35.20 23.31
C ALA A 517 -12.44 35.14 23.68
N ALA A 518 -11.88 36.32 23.90
CA ALA A 518 -10.52 36.53 24.42
C ALA A 518 -10.23 35.62 25.62
N GLY A 519 -9.11 34.90 25.56
CA GLY A 519 -8.64 34.01 26.64
C GLY A 519 -9.45 32.72 26.84
N ALA A 520 -10.50 32.46 26.06
CA ALA A 520 -11.30 31.23 26.18
C ALA A 520 -10.60 29.98 25.61
N ALA A 521 -9.56 30.16 24.79
CA ALA A 521 -8.68 29.11 24.28
C ALA A 521 -7.20 29.49 24.47
N PRO A 522 -6.27 28.53 24.60
CA PRO A 522 -4.85 28.82 24.82
C PRO A 522 -4.19 29.50 23.62
N ASP A 523 -3.18 30.35 23.87
CA ASP A 523 -2.40 30.99 22.81
C ASP A 523 -1.76 29.95 21.87
N GLY A 524 -1.83 30.20 20.57
CA GLY A 524 -1.32 29.31 19.53
C GLY A 524 -2.14 28.02 19.33
N ALA A 525 -3.22 27.79 20.06
CA ALA A 525 -4.11 26.65 19.87
C ALA A 525 -4.88 26.75 18.54
N THR A 526 -5.17 25.61 17.93
CA THR A 526 -6.11 25.55 16.80
C THR A 526 -7.53 25.38 17.32
N VAL A 527 -8.46 26.16 16.77
CA VAL A 527 -9.90 26.02 17.02
C VAL A 527 -10.56 25.58 15.72
N ARG A 528 -11.24 24.43 15.76
CA ARG A 528 -12.03 23.89 14.65
C ARG A 528 -13.51 23.86 15.03
N VAL A 529 -14.36 24.42 14.20
CA VAL A 529 -15.81 24.49 14.40
C VAL A 529 -16.50 23.64 13.34
N PHE A 530 -17.33 22.69 13.77
CA PHE A 530 -18.15 21.84 12.91
C PHE A 530 -19.62 22.24 13.10
N PRO A 531 -20.28 22.92 12.13
CA PRO A 531 -21.70 23.17 12.21
C PRO A 531 -22.48 21.84 12.11
N GLN A 532 -23.57 21.73 12.86
CA GLN A 532 -24.48 20.60 12.74
C GLN A 532 -25.44 20.86 11.58
N VAL A 533 -25.33 20.02 10.55
CA VAL A 533 -26.13 20.08 9.33
C VAL A 533 -27.22 19.03 9.41
N PHE A 534 -28.47 19.43 9.17
CA PHE A 534 -29.58 18.50 9.07
C PHE A 534 -29.53 17.78 7.72
N VAL A 535 -29.64 16.46 7.76
CA VAL A 535 -29.83 15.64 6.56
C VAL A 535 -31.20 14.97 6.66
N GLU A 536 -32.03 15.21 5.65
CA GLU A 536 -33.33 14.59 5.56
C GLU A 536 -33.18 13.07 5.42
N ILE A 537 -33.77 12.33 6.35
CA ILE A 537 -33.72 10.88 6.36
C ILE A 537 -34.77 10.36 5.38
N ALA A 538 -34.34 9.78 4.26
CA ALA A 538 -35.23 9.15 3.28
C ALA A 538 -35.84 7.81 3.77
N SER A 539 -35.32 7.20 4.85
CA SER A 539 -35.88 5.95 5.39
C SER A 539 -35.83 5.86 6.93
N ILE A 540 -36.95 5.46 7.55
CA ILE A 540 -37.19 5.43 9.02
C ILE A 540 -36.26 4.45 9.80
N ASN A 541 -35.42 3.65 9.13
CA ASN A 541 -34.68 2.55 9.76
C ASN A 541 -33.46 2.95 10.62
N GLY A 542 -33.20 4.24 10.82
CA GLY A 542 -32.23 4.73 11.83
C GLY A 542 -30.75 4.46 11.52
N ALA A 543 -30.41 4.04 10.30
CA ALA A 543 -29.01 3.78 9.90
C ALA A 543 -28.21 5.06 9.60
N GLU A 544 -28.88 6.18 9.36
CA GLU A 544 -28.28 7.45 9.01
C GLU A 544 -28.62 8.52 10.08
N PRO A 545 -27.62 9.24 10.62
CA PRO A 545 -27.86 10.26 11.63
C PRO A 545 -28.55 11.48 11.01
N SER A 546 -29.60 12.00 11.67
CA SER A 546 -30.30 13.21 11.22
C SER A 546 -29.44 14.47 11.23
N PHE A 547 -28.32 14.45 11.97
CA PHE A 547 -27.37 15.56 12.07
C PHE A 547 -25.96 15.07 11.75
N LEU A 548 -25.34 15.70 10.75
CA LEU A 548 -23.95 15.49 10.39
C LEU A 548 -23.10 16.69 10.79
N ARG A 549 -21.81 16.45 11.01
CA ARG A 549 -20.82 17.53 11.15
C ARG A 549 -20.43 18.03 9.77
N GLY A 550 -20.78 19.26 9.43
CA GLY A 550 -20.34 19.93 8.19
C GLY A 550 -18.86 20.31 8.24
N ASP A 551 -18.30 20.73 7.11
CA ASP A 551 -16.86 21.04 6.99
C ASP A 551 -16.43 22.24 7.84
N GLY A 552 -17.33 23.21 8.01
CA GLY A 552 -17.19 24.30 8.97
C GLY A 552 -15.98 25.21 8.74
N GLY A 553 -15.35 25.64 9.83
CA GLY A 553 -14.31 26.67 9.83
C GLY A 553 -13.21 26.40 10.85
N ALA A 554 -12.02 26.95 10.60
CA ALA A 554 -10.86 26.80 11.47
C ALA A 554 -10.16 28.15 11.69
N GLY A 555 -9.51 28.30 12.84
CA GLY A 555 -8.72 29.47 13.19
C GLY A 555 -7.62 29.13 14.19
N ILE A 556 -6.71 30.07 14.42
CA ILE A 556 -5.59 29.93 15.35
C ILE A 556 -5.66 31.06 16.36
N VAL A 557 -5.55 30.72 17.64
CA VAL A 557 -5.52 31.70 18.73
C VAL A 557 -4.21 32.49 18.66
N SER A 558 -4.30 33.81 18.76
CA SER A 558 -3.15 34.71 18.81
C SER A 558 -3.22 35.57 20.07
N GLY A 559 -2.35 35.27 21.03
CA GLY A 559 -2.31 35.91 22.34
C GLY A 559 -3.63 35.77 23.10
N ALA A 560 -4.04 36.85 23.77
CA ALA A 560 -5.31 36.93 24.49
C ALA A 560 -6.47 37.48 23.64
N ASN A 561 -6.33 37.56 22.32
CA ASN A 561 -7.36 38.14 21.45
C ASN A 561 -8.52 37.17 21.20
N PRO A 562 -9.74 37.68 20.90
CA PRO A 562 -10.81 36.84 20.38
C PRO A 562 -10.41 36.19 19.04
N VAL A 563 -10.91 34.97 18.78
CA VAL A 563 -10.68 34.26 17.52
C VAL A 563 -11.97 34.27 16.70
N ASN A 564 -11.90 34.83 15.50
CA ASN A 564 -12.99 34.86 14.55
C ASN A 564 -12.82 33.74 13.52
N ILE A 565 -13.87 32.95 13.32
CA ILE A 565 -13.88 31.76 12.47
C ILE A 565 -14.99 31.90 11.44
N PHE A 566 -14.62 31.85 10.17
CA PHE A 566 -15.57 31.91 9.06
C PHE A 566 -16.18 30.53 8.79
N LEU A 567 -17.51 30.47 8.73
CA LEU A 567 -18.28 29.30 8.31
C LEU A 567 -19.01 29.62 7.01
N ALA A 568 -18.66 28.94 5.93
CA ALA A 568 -19.34 29.07 4.64
C ALA A 568 -20.73 28.41 4.72
N ASN A 569 -21.77 29.18 4.44
CA ASN A 569 -23.19 28.81 4.36
C ASN A 569 -23.62 27.65 5.30
N PRO A 570 -23.47 27.78 6.64
CA PRO A 570 -23.68 26.67 7.58
C PRO A 570 -25.16 26.23 7.69
N PHE A 571 -26.09 27.00 7.13
CA PHE A 571 -27.52 26.69 7.06
C PHE A 571 -27.96 26.10 5.71
N HIS A 572 -27.04 25.93 4.75
CA HIS A 572 -27.32 25.41 3.41
C HIS A 572 -28.43 26.17 2.68
N LEU A 573 -28.40 27.50 2.79
CA LEU A 573 -29.37 28.38 2.15
C LEU A 573 -29.09 28.44 0.64
N GLY A 574 -30.14 28.34 -0.18
CA GLY A 574 -30.04 28.61 -1.61
C GLY A 574 -29.77 30.10 -1.87
N SER A 575 -29.23 30.48 -3.02
CA SER A 575 -28.76 31.85 -3.32
C SER A 575 -29.80 32.97 -3.12
N ALA A 576 -31.09 32.66 -3.21
CA ALA A 576 -32.20 33.59 -2.96
C ALA A 576 -32.98 33.33 -1.65
N ALA A 577 -32.57 32.33 -0.86
CA ALA A 577 -33.25 31.97 0.38
C ALA A 577 -32.97 33.02 1.48
N ALA A 578 -34.04 33.42 2.19
CA ALA A 578 -33.94 34.34 3.32
C ALA A 578 -33.21 33.70 4.50
N VAL A 579 -32.45 34.50 5.24
CA VAL A 579 -31.81 34.05 6.49
C VAL A 579 -32.88 33.73 7.56
N PRO A 580 -32.75 32.64 8.32
CA PRO A 580 -33.72 32.30 9.36
C PRO A 580 -33.84 33.37 10.45
N ASN A 581 -35.04 33.56 11.02
CA ASN A 581 -35.28 34.47 12.15
C ASN A 581 -36.31 33.87 13.15
N PRO A 582 -35.89 33.49 14.38
CA PRO A 582 -34.52 33.54 14.89
C PRO A 582 -33.62 32.48 14.25
N ALA A 583 -32.40 32.85 13.87
CA ALA A 583 -31.37 31.88 13.48
C ALA A 583 -30.63 31.36 14.73
N VAL A 584 -30.61 30.03 14.90
CA VAL A 584 -29.83 29.36 15.94
C VAL A 584 -28.84 28.43 15.24
N LEU A 585 -27.55 28.69 15.44
CA LEU A 585 -26.47 27.84 14.96
C LEU A 585 -26.06 26.87 16.06
N THR A 586 -26.19 25.57 15.80
CA THR A 586 -25.65 24.51 16.67
C THR A 586 -24.37 23.97 16.07
N MET A 587 -23.32 23.87 16.87
CA MET A 587 -21.99 23.48 16.41
C MET A 587 -21.21 22.70 17.47
N ASP A 588 -20.26 21.91 16.99
CA ASP A 588 -19.26 21.25 17.81
C ASP A 588 -17.91 21.96 17.67
N ILE A 589 -17.28 22.32 18.78
CA ILE A 589 -16.03 23.08 18.78
C ILE A 589 -14.91 22.25 19.37
N VAL A 590 -13.84 22.08 18.59
CA VAL A 590 -12.61 21.40 18.99
C VAL A 590 -11.52 22.43 19.21
N VAL A 591 -10.86 22.37 20.37
CA VAL A 591 -9.66 23.16 20.67
C VAL A 591 -8.49 22.21 20.87
N ALA A 592 -7.46 22.35 20.05
CA ALA A 592 -6.22 21.60 20.13
C ALA A 592 -5.09 22.54 20.60
N PRO A 593 -4.60 22.39 21.84
CA PRO A 593 -3.48 23.20 22.35
C PRO A 593 -2.15 22.69 21.79
N ARG A 594 -1.10 23.53 21.82
CA ARG A 594 0.25 23.13 21.39
C ARG A 594 0.83 22.05 22.29
N LEU A 595 0.49 22.09 23.58
CA LEU A 595 0.86 21.09 24.57
C LEU A 595 -0.39 20.48 25.21
N GLY A 596 -0.50 19.15 25.15
CA GLY A 596 -1.58 18.39 25.79
C GLY A 596 -2.63 17.85 24.81
N GLN A 597 -3.70 17.28 25.36
CA GLN A 597 -4.78 16.65 24.59
C GLN A 597 -5.80 17.68 24.11
N ARG A 598 -6.41 17.43 22.94
CA ARG A 598 -7.51 18.26 22.45
C ARG A 598 -8.74 18.19 23.36
N ARG A 599 -9.59 19.22 23.34
CA ARG A 599 -10.92 19.23 23.99
C ARG A 599 -12.00 19.45 22.94
N LEU A 600 -13.09 18.70 23.05
CA LEU A 600 -14.31 18.85 22.25
C LEU A 600 -15.43 19.34 23.15
N THR A 601 -16.05 20.45 22.75
CA THR A 601 -17.32 20.90 23.33
C THR A 601 -18.40 20.72 22.27
N ALA A 602 -19.28 19.74 22.47
CA ALA A 602 -20.35 19.41 21.52
C ALA A 602 -21.62 20.23 21.76
N ALA A 603 -22.42 20.40 20.72
CA ALA A 603 -23.76 21.02 20.74
C ALA A 603 -23.80 22.42 21.38
N VAL A 604 -22.81 23.27 21.07
CA VAL A 604 -22.83 24.68 21.41
C VAL A 604 -23.85 25.38 20.52
N ALA A 605 -24.96 25.82 21.10
CA ALA A 605 -26.02 26.54 20.40
C ALA A 605 -25.94 28.04 20.68
N VAL A 606 -25.86 28.85 19.63
CA VAL A 606 -25.79 30.32 19.73
C VAL A 606 -26.81 30.96 18.79
N LYS A 607 -27.42 32.06 19.23
CA LYS A 607 -28.24 32.90 18.34
C LYS A 607 -27.32 33.63 17.38
N VAL A 608 -27.64 33.62 16.09
CA VAL A 608 -26.89 34.35 15.07
C VAL A 608 -27.46 35.77 14.98
N ALA A 609 -26.64 36.76 15.31
CA ALA A 609 -27.01 38.17 15.22
C ALA A 609 -27.18 38.63 13.77
N ALA A 610 -28.01 39.65 13.56
CA ALA A 610 -28.15 40.30 12.25
C ALA A 610 -26.80 40.90 11.83
N GLY A 611 -26.38 40.62 10.59
CA GLY A 611 -25.11 41.06 10.02
C GLY A 611 -25.09 42.53 9.56
N PRO A 612 -24.02 42.95 8.85
CA PRO A 612 -22.88 42.14 8.43
C PRO A 612 -21.75 42.13 9.46
N ALA A 613 -21.29 40.94 9.84
CA ALA A 613 -19.98 40.78 10.45
C ALA A 613 -18.85 41.00 9.41
N VAL A 614 -17.63 41.19 9.89
CA VAL A 614 -16.44 41.29 9.04
C VAL A 614 -15.87 39.90 8.82
N VAL A 615 -15.62 39.52 7.56
CA VAL A 615 -14.95 38.26 7.22
C VAL A 615 -13.53 38.28 7.78
N PRO A 616 -13.15 37.34 8.67
CA PRO A 616 -11.80 37.31 9.22
C PRO A 616 -10.77 36.89 8.16
N THR A 617 -9.56 37.42 8.27
CA THR A 617 -8.42 36.92 7.50
C THR A 617 -8.09 35.50 7.95
N SER A 618 -8.05 34.55 7.02
CA SER A 618 -7.69 33.17 7.35
C SER A 618 -6.18 33.05 7.61
N PRO A 619 -5.76 32.34 8.69
CA PRO A 619 -4.34 32.10 8.95
C PRO A 619 -3.72 31.04 8.02
N PHE A 620 -4.51 30.44 7.12
CA PHE A 620 -4.06 29.36 6.24
C PHE A 620 -3.91 29.79 4.77
N PHE A 621 -4.30 31.02 4.44
CA PHE A 621 -4.16 31.59 3.11
C PHE A 621 -3.41 32.92 3.21
N GLY A 622 -2.64 33.23 2.18
CA GLY A 622 -1.86 34.47 2.06
C GLY A 622 -2.01 35.09 0.68
N ALA A 623 -1.38 36.24 0.47
CA ALA A 623 -1.33 36.86 -0.84
C ALA A 623 -0.65 35.92 -1.85
N ALA A 624 -1.22 35.78 -3.05
CA ALA A 624 -0.66 34.89 -4.09
C ALA A 624 0.82 35.18 -4.38
N ALA A 625 1.21 36.45 -4.43
CA ALA A 625 2.60 36.88 -4.63
C ALA A 625 3.58 36.44 -3.52
N GLY A 626 3.09 35.95 -2.39
CA GLY A 626 3.90 35.39 -1.30
C GLY A 626 3.99 33.86 -1.30
N ASN A 627 3.34 33.18 -2.24
CA ASN A 627 3.27 31.72 -2.32
C ASN A 627 3.88 31.22 -3.63
N ILE A 628 4.49 30.02 -3.59
CA ILE A 628 5.17 29.46 -4.76
C ILE A 628 4.25 29.33 -5.97
N MET A 629 3.01 28.87 -5.80
CA MET A 629 2.05 28.74 -6.91
C MET A 629 1.56 30.08 -7.46
N GLY A 630 1.60 31.17 -6.69
CA GLY A 630 1.24 32.50 -7.20
C GLY A 630 2.40 33.24 -7.86
N ILE A 631 3.66 32.87 -7.56
CA ILE A 631 4.86 33.44 -8.19
C ILE A 631 5.22 32.68 -9.48
N LEU A 632 4.87 31.39 -9.56
CA LEU A 632 5.13 30.57 -10.73
C LEU A 632 4.41 31.09 -11.99
N PRO A 633 5.09 31.17 -13.15
CA PRO A 633 4.44 31.53 -14.40
C PRO A 633 3.28 30.59 -14.71
N VAL A 634 2.10 31.13 -15.02
CA VAL A 634 0.90 30.33 -15.32
C VAL A 634 1.06 29.39 -16.52
N ILE A 635 2.03 29.65 -17.40
CA ILE A 635 2.34 28.78 -18.55
C ILE A 635 2.99 27.44 -18.12
N VAL A 636 3.63 27.38 -16.96
CA VAL A 636 4.18 26.11 -16.43
C VAL A 636 3.21 25.44 -15.45
N GLN A 637 1.95 25.89 -15.44
CA GLN A 637 0.88 25.32 -14.64
C GLN A 637 -0.13 24.59 -15.52
N GLY A 638 -0.59 23.42 -15.07
CA GLY A 638 -1.70 22.67 -15.66
C GLY A 638 -2.80 22.41 -14.63
N VAL A 639 -4.07 22.57 -15.04
CA VAL A 639 -5.23 22.31 -14.18
C VAL A 639 -6.27 21.42 -14.84
N ALA A 640 -7.06 20.69 -14.05
CA ALA A 640 -8.05 19.75 -14.58
C ALA A 640 -9.37 19.81 -13.81
N GLU A 641 -10.04 20.95 -13.92
CA GLU A 641 -11.35 21.16 -13.31
C GLU A 641 -12.38 20.13 -13.78
N SER A 642 -13.12 19.58 -12.84
CA SER A 642 -14.15 18.59 -13.08
C SER A 642 -15.25 18.76 -12.02
N PRO A 643 -16.39 19.35 -12.38
CA PRO A 643 -17.52 19.51 -11.47
C PRO A 643 -18.02 18.18 -10.91
N LEU A 644 -17.88 17.09 -11.68
CA LEU A 644 -18.18 15.73 -11.27
C LEU A 644 -17.46 15.33 -9.96
N PHE A 645 -16.26 15.85 -9.74
CA PHE A 645 -15.43 15.59 -8.57
C PHE A 645 -15.34 16.80 -7.62
N GLY A 646 -16.29 17.74 -7.73
CA GLY A 646 -16.41 18.88 -6.84
C GLY A 646 -15.41 20.00 -7.11
N ILE A 647 -14.83 20.06 -8.32
CA ILE A 647 -13.93 21.14 -8.73
C ILE A 647 -14.69 22.08 -9.69
N PRO A 648 -14.99 23.33 -9.31
CA PRO A 648 -15.73 24.27 -10.16
C PRO A 648 -15.01 24.59 -11.47
N ASN A 649 -15.77 24.86 -12.53
CA ASN A 649 -15.24 25.37 -13.79
C ASN A 649 -14.98 26.89 -13.69
N THR A 650 -13.80 27.35 -14.12
CA THR A 650 -13.41 28.78 -14.11
C THR A 650 -13.34 29.43 -15.49
N VAL A 651 -13.68 28.70 -16.57
CA VAL A 651 -13.67 29.24 -17.94
C VAL A 651 -15.08 29.48 -18.45
N SER A 652 -15.32 30.70 -18.93
CA SER A 652 -16.53 31.05 -19.68
C SER A 652 -16.44 30.50 -21.12
N PRO A 653 -17.54 29.96 -21.68
CA PRO A 653 -17.57 29.56 -23.08
C PRO A 653 -17.19 30.73 -24.02
N PRO A 654 -16.63 30.47 -25.21
CA PRO A 654 -16.35 31.52 -26.18
C PRO A 654 -17.62 32.31 -26.52
N ALA A 655 -17.46 33.63 -26.72
CA ALA A 655 -18.56 34.59 -26.87
C ALA A 655 -19.44 34.36 -28.12
N ALA A 656 -18.99 33.55 -29.08
CA ALA A 656 -19.75 33.19 -30.27
C ALA A 656 -19.64 31.67 -30.55
N PRO A 657 -20.72 31.01 -31.02
CA PRO A 657 -20.65 29.62 -31.47
C PRO A 657 -19.68 29.52 -32.66
N PRO A 658 -18.80 28.51 -32.70
CA PRO A 658 -17.90 28.31 -33.83
C PRO A 658 -18.71 28.06 -35.11
N GLY A 659 -18.37 28.77 -36.19
CA GLY A 659 -19.08 28.76 -37.45
C GLY A 659 -18.81 27.52 -38.32
N ASN A 660 -17.84 26.68 -37.95
CA ASN A 660 -17.55 25.41 -38.60
C ASN A 660 -16.75 24.46 -37.67
N LEU A 661 -16.57 23.20 -38.09
CA LEU A 661 -15.83 22.18 -37.34
C LEU A 661 -14.37 22.58 -37.07
N LEU A 662 -13.71 23.31 -37.98
CA LEU A 662 -12.34 23.80 -37.80
C LEU A 662 -12.29 24.90 -36.73
N GLU A 663 -13.25 25.83 -36.70
CA GLU A 663 -13.39 26.82 -35.64
C GLU A 663 -13.78 26.16 -34.30
N LEU A 664 -14.56 25.08 -34.32
CA LEU A 664 -14.87 24.30 -33.11
C LEU A 664 -13.59 23.61 -32.59
N VAL A 665 -12.83 22.95 -33.47
CA VAL A 665 -11.54 22.32 -33.13
C VAL A 665 -10.52 23.35 -32.66
N LEU A 666 -10.42 24.52 -33.29
CA LEU A 666 -9.55 25.62 -32.88
C LEU A 666 -10.01 26.28 -31.57
N SER A 667 -11.32 26.39 -31.32
CA SER A 667 -11.86 26.90 -30.05
C SER A 667 -11.63 25.91 -28.89
N LEU A 668 -11.55 24.61 -29.20
CA LEU A 668 -11.11 23.57 -28.26
C LEU A 668 -9.58 23.55 -28.13
N ALA A 669 -8.83 23.91 -29.18
CA ALA A 669 -7.36 23.95 -29.18
C ALA A 669 -6.73 25.27 -28.70
N SER A 670 -7.49 26.37 -28.59
CA SER A 670 -7.04 27.60 -27.93
C SER A 670 -7.05 27.36 -26.41
N GLU A 671 -5.94 26.87 -25.88
CA GLU A 671 -5.87 26.45 -24.50
C GLU A 671 -5.54 27.66 -23.59
N PRO A 672 -6.36 27.95 -22.56
CA PRO A 672 -6.03 28.99 -21.58
C PRO A 672 -4.77 28.57 -20.80
N SER A 673 -4.06 29.53 -20.20
CA SER A 673 -3.01 29.27 -19.21
C SER A 673 -3.53 29.61 -17.80
N PRO A 674 -3.41 28.74 -16.78
CA PRO A 674 -2.90 27.37 -16.79
C PRO A 674 -3.62 26.44 -17.78
N ARG A 675 -2.86 25.55 -18.45
CA ARG A 675 -3.42 24.64 -19.46
C ARG A 675 -4.48 23.76 -18.83
N LYS A 676 -5.69 23.82 -19.36
CA LYS A 676 -6.76 22.89 -19.00
C LYS A 676 -6.71 21.61 -19.80
N ALA A 677 -6.26 21.71 -21.05
CA ALA A 677 -6.24 20.69 -22.08
C ALA A 677 -7.62 20.07 -22.41
N PRO A 678 -7.90 19.85 -23.70
CA PRO A 678 -9.14 19.24 -24.15
C PRO A 678 -9.40 17.85 -23.55
N ARG A 679 -10.65 17.61 -23.15
CA ARG A 679 -11.14 16.33 -22.64
C ARG A 679 -12.66 16.25 -22.72
N LEU A 680 -13.20 15.07 -22.50
CA LEU A 680 -14.64 14.87 -22.39
C LEU A 680 -15.18 15.50 -21.08
N PRO A 681 -16.41 16.04 -21.05
CA PRO A 681 -16.94 16.74 -19.87
C PRO A 681 -16.93 15.95 -18.56
N THR A 682 -17.08 14.61 -18.61
CA THR A 682 -17.07 13.73 -17.43
C THR A 682 -15.70 13.11 -17.11
N MET A 683 -14.71 13.35 -17.98
CA MET A 683 -13.35 12.86 -17.82
C MET A 683 -12.57 13.79 -16.88
N ALA A 684 -11.75 13.21 -16.01
CA ALA A 684 -10.88 13.99 -15.13
C ALA A 684 -9.41 13.68 -15.36
N ARG A 685 -8.57 14.55 -14.81
CA ARG A 685 -7.19 14.23 -14.45
C ARG A 685 -7.08 14.41 -12.96
N LEU A 686 -6.52 13.41 -12.30
CA LEU A 686 -6.60 13.29 -10.84
C LEU A 686 -5.22 13.39 -10.19
N GLU A 687 -4.15 13.39 -11.00
CA GLU A 687 -2.78 13.54 -10.53
C GLU A 687 -2.40 15.00 -10.27
N THR A 688 -1.63 15.18 -9.20
CA THR A 688 -0.81 16.34 -8.97
C THR A 688 0.65 15.95 -9.14
N VAL A 689 1.35 16.73 -9.95
CA VAL A 689 2.79 16.61 -10.16
C VAL A 689 3.44 17.95 -9.93
N ALA A 690 4.43 18.00 -9.04
CA ALA A 690 5.34 19.13 -8.91
C ALA A 690 6.73 18.65 -9.30
N ALA A 691 7.39 19.34 -10.23
CA ALA A 691 8.73 18.95 -10.66
C ALA A 691 9.62 20.17 -10.86
N THR A 692 10.91 19.98 -10.57
CA THR A 692 11.94 21.00 -10.71
C THR A 692 13.26 20.39 -11.14
N GLY A 693 13.98 21.12 -11.97
CA GLY A 693 15.34 20.78 -12.36
C GLY A 693 16.28 21.95 -12.07
N THR A 694 17.42 21.67 -11.43
CA THR A 694 18.43 22.68 -11.07
C THR A 694 19.73 22.41 -11.80
N THR A 695 20.44 23.46 -12.21
CA THR A 695 21.79 23.33 -12.77
C THR A 695 22.76 22.78 -11.72
N LEU A 696 23.64 21.87 -12.14
CA LEU A 696 24.74 21.38 -11.32
C LEU A 696 26.02 22.18 -11.60
N PRO A 697 26.92 22.36 -10.62
CA PRO A 697 28.22 22.99 -10.84
C PRO A 697 29.22 22.01 -11.51
N ALA A 698 29.02 21.68 -12.80
CA ALA A 698 29.94 20.91 -13.68
C ALA A 698 29.41 20.93 -15.15
N PRO A 699 30.22 20.63 -16.19
CA PRO A 699 29.86 20.85 -17.60
C PRO A 699 28.92 19.78 -18.20
N ASP A 700 28.12 19.10 -17.37
CA ASP A 700 27.14 18.11 -17.84
C ASP A 700 25.85 18.86 -18.19
N THR A 701 25.33 18.66 -19.40
CA THR A 701 24.21 19.44 -19.95
C THR A 701 22.87 19.14 -19.29
N SER A 702 22.75 18.01 -18.58
CA SER A 702 21.51 17.59 -17.89
C SER A 702 21.34 18.23 -16.50
N ILE A 703 20.10 18.53 -16.11
CA ILE A 703 19.77 19.15 -14.82
C ILE A 703 19.35 18.12 -13.77
N ALA A 704 19.56 18.45 -12.49
CA ALA A 704 19.22 17.57 -11.36
C ALA A 704 17.73 17.63 -11.01
N TRP A 705 16.97 16.67 -11.53
CA TRP A 705 15.52 16.58 -11.34
C TRP A 705 15.10 16.06 -9.97
N GLN A 706 14.08 16.70 -9.41
CA GLN A 706 13.26 16.18 -8.31
C GLN A 706 11.79 16.40 -8.64
N ALA A 707 10.94 15.44 -8.27
CA ALA A 707 9.51 15.52 -8.50
C ALA A 707 8.70 14.89 -7.37
N VAL A 708 7.43 15.29 -7.25
CA VAL A 708 6.41 14.68 -6.38
C VAL A 708 5.21 14.31 -7.23
N LEU A 709 4.66 13.12 -7.02
CA LEU A 709 3.40 12.63 -7.60
C LEU A 709 2.42 12.26 -6.48
N SER A 710 1.16 12.69 -6.60
CA SER A 710 0.08 12.35 -5.67
C SER A 710 -1.28 12.52 -6.32
N GLY A 711 -2.35 11.97 -5.72
CA GLY A 711 -3.72 12.38 -6.01
C GLY A 711 -4.20 13.59 -5.20
N ALA A 712 -3.38 14.10 -4.27
CA ALA A 712 -3.65 15.35 -3.55
C ALA A 712 -3.98 16.48 -4.50
N ARG A 713 -4.89 17.39 -4.14
CA ARG A 713 -5.09 18.65 -4.88
C ARG A 713 -4.25 19.76 -4.25
N TRP A 714 -3.76 20.73 -5.02
CA TRP A 714 -3.11 21.92 -4.44
C TRP A 714 -4.18 22.89 -3.90
N ALA A 715 -4.89 22.45 -2.88
CA ALA A 715 -6.02 23.11 -2.28
C ALA A 715 -6.10 22.79 -0.79
N ALA A 716 -6.91 23.55 -0.06
CA ALA A 716 -7.07 23.43 1.39
C ALA A 716 -7.41 22.02 1.87
N GLU A 717 -8.16 21.24 1.09
CA GLU A 717 -8.54 19.86 1.45
C GLU A 717 -7.34 18.93 1.65
N SER A 718 -6.21 19.18 0.96
CA SER A 718 -5.01 18.34 1.08
C SER A 718 -4.13 18.72 2.27
N ARG A 719 -4.36 19.90 2.89
CA ARG A 719 -3.78 20.23 4.20
C ARG A 719 -4.64 19.52 5.26
N SER A 720 -4.57 18.20 5.32
CA SER A 720 -5.45 17.38 6.16
C SER A 720 -4.69 16.19 6.76
N ALA A 721 -4.61 16.14 8.09
CA ALA A 721 -3.98 15.07 8.87
C ALA A 721 -4.53 15.05 10.30
N LEU A 722 -4.19 14.01 11.08
CA LEU A 722 -4.59 13.88 12.49
C LEU A 722 -6.10 14.13 12.71
N HIS A 723 -6.95 13.53 11.87
CA HIS A 723 -8.39 13.81 11.85
C HIS A 723 -9.05 13.54 13.21
N ALA A 724 -8.59 12.53 13.96
CA ALA A 724 -9.05 12.26 15.33
C ALA A 724 -8.81 13.42 16.31
N GLN A 725 -7.92 14.37 15.99
CA GLN A 725 -7.65 15.59 16.75
C GLN A 725 -8.35 16.85 16.20
N GLY A 726 -9.14 16.73 15.12
CA GLY A 726 -9.85 17.85 14.51
C GLY A 726 -9.04 18.62 13.46
N ASN A 727 -8.08 17.95 12.81
CA ASN A 727 -7.18 18.55 11.80
C ASN A 727 -6.45 19.81 12.31
N PRO A 728 -5.73 19.74 13.44
CA PRO A 728 -5.08 20.90 14.03
C PRO A 728 -3.95 21.44 13.13
N GLY A 729 -3.74 22.76 13.14
CA GLY A 729 -2.72 23.43 12.32
C GLY A 729 -3.04 23.55 10.82
N ASN A 730 -4.26 23.18 10.43
CA ASN A 730 -4.67 23.05 9.04
C ASN A 730 -6.03 23.74 8.76
N PRO A 731 -6.32 24.08 7.48
CA PRO A 731 -7.60 24.68 7.08
C PRO A 731 -8.82 23.83 7.41
N ALA A 732 -9.99 24.49 7.36
CA ALA A 732 -11.26 23.81 7.29
C ALA A 732 -11.47 23.07 5.96
N GLY A 733 -12.38 22.09 5.95
CA GLY A 733 -12.66 21.26 4.78
C GLY A 733 -12.94 19.78 5.10
N PRO A 734 -13.08 18.95 4.07
CA PRO A 734 -13.28 17.51 4.21
C PRO A 734 -12.05 16.85 4.88
N ASP A 735 -12.29 15.74 5.58
CA ASP A 735 -11.22 14.93 6.13
C ASP A 735 -10.64 14.07 4.99
N VAL A 736 -9.42 14.35 4.55
CA VAL A 736 -8.82 13.75 3.34
C VAL A 736 -7.47 13.13 3.67
N HIS A 737 -7.25 11.91 3.18
CA HIS A 737 -5.93 11.29 3.07
C HIS A 737 -5.44 11.41 1.63
N ALA A 738 -4.28 12.04 1.46
CA ALA A 738 -3.67 12.21 0.15
C ALA A 738 -2.15 11.96 0.25
N PRO A 739 -1.72 10.70 0.43
CA PRO A 739 -0.31 10.33 0.40
C PRO A 739 0.32 10.60 -0.97
N GLY A 740 1.63 10.51 -1.08
CA GLY A 740 2.35 10.77 -2.34
C GLY A 740 3.68 10.03 -2.43
N VAL A 741 4.39 10.26 -3.53
CA VAL A 741 5.76 9.77 -3.74
C VAL A 741 6.63 10.89 -4.26
N ALA A 742 7.82 11.02 -3.70
CA ALA A 742 8.87 11.92 -4.15
C ALA A 742 9.97 11.10 -4.86
N THR A 743 10.48 11.62 -5.97
CA THR A 743 11.51 10.96 -6.78
C THR A 743 12.61 11.92 -7.22
N THR A 744 13.76 11.36 -7.56
CA THR A 744 14.93 12.09 -8.07
C THR A 744 15.41 11.51 -9.40
N GLY A 745 16.40 12.17 -10.03
CA GLY A 745 17.13 11.59 -11.16
C GLY A 745 16.27 11.40 -12.41
N ALA A 746 16.52 10.33 -13.15
CA ALA A 746 15.80 10.05 -14.39
C ALA A 746 14.30 9.75 -14.18
N LEU A 747 13.89 9.30 -13.00
CA LEU A 747 12.46 9.12 -12.68
C LEU A 747 11.79 10.47 -12.38
N GLY A 748 12.51 11.40 -11.74
CA GLY A 748 12.07 12.78 -11.58
C GLY A 748 11.94 13.51 -12.92
N TYR A 749 12.85 13.22 -13.86
CA TYR A 749 12.77 13.67 -15.24
C TYR A 749 11.50 13.18 -15.96
N ASP A 750 11.18 11.89 -15.85
CA ASP A 750 9.99 11.31 -16.50
C ASP A 750 8.70 12.00 -16.00
N LEU A 751 8.61 12.29 -14.69
CA LEU A 751 7.51 13.06 -14.11
C LEU A 751 7.48 14.51 -14.58
N ALA A 752 8.63 15.16 -14.71
CA ALA A 752 8.71 16.53 -15.22
C ALA A 752 8.20 16.61 -16.66
N LEU A 753 8.58 15.64 -17.50
CA LEU A 753 8.08 15.55 -18.87
C LEU A 753 6.57 15.29 -18.91
N HIS A 754 6.07 14.38 -18.10
CA HIS A 754 4.63 14.13 -17.97
C HIS A 754 3.89 15.41 -17.57
N ALA A 755 4.37 16.10 -16.55
CA ALA A 755 3.78 17.35 -16.09
C ALA A 755 3.83 18.45 -17.16
N LEU A 756 4.94 18.55 -17.91
CA LEU A 756 5.09 19.50 -19.00
C LEU A 756 4.07 19.24 -20.12
N LYS A 757 3.83 17.98 -20.47
CA LYS A 757 2.76 17.61 -21.42
C LYS A 757 1.39 18.04 -20.91
N ARG A 758 1.11 18.00 -19.60
CA ARG A 758 -0.16 18.52 -19.05
C ARG A 758 -0.23 20.05 -18.99
N ALA A 759 0.92 20.73 -18.91
CA ALA A 759 1.00 22.20 -18.80
C ALA A 759 1.15 22.93 -20.15
N GLN A 760 1.57 22.24 -21.21
CA GLN A 760 1.82 22.82 -22.54
C GLN A 760 1.23 21.96 -23.67
N PRO A 761 0.73 22.56 -24.76
CA PRO A 761 0.30 21.82 -25.97
C PRO A 761 1.50 21.15 -26.67
N LEU A 762 1.25 20.26 -27.64
CA LEU A 762 2.33 19.61 -28.41
C LEU A 762 3.18 20.61 -29.19
N ILE A 763 2.52 21.51 -29.92
CA ILE A 763 3.13 22.55 -30.76
C ILE A 763 2.74 23.93 -30.21
N PRO A 764 3.45 25.01 -30.57
CA PRO A 764 3.05 26.37 -30.23
C PRO A 764 1.61 26.67 -30.66
N LEU A 765 0.81 27.20 -29.75
CA LEU A 765 -0.57 27.61 -29.99
C LEU A 765 -0.85 28.96 -29.29
N PRO A 766 -1.82 29.76 -29.79
CA PRO A 766 -2.31 30.92 -29.06
C PRO A 766 -2.98 30.49 -27.74
N ALA A 767 -2.60 31.14 -26.64
CA ALA A 767 -3.23 31.04 -25.34
C ALA A 767 -4.05 32.30 -25.06
N SER A 768 -5.30 32.12 -24.61
CA SER A 768 -6.29 33.19 -24.48
C SER A 768 -5.91 34.32 -23.51
N ASN A 769 -4.97 34.07 -22.60
CA ASN A 769 -4.54 35.00 -21.54
C ASN A 769 -3.02 35.05 -21.33
N ALA A 770 -2.23 34.44 -22.21
CA ALA A 770 -0.76 34.35 -22.08
C ALA A 770 0.00 34.59 -23.40
N GLY A 771 -0.66 35.09 -24.45
CA GLY A 771 -0.03 35.27 -25.76
C GLY A 771 0.15 33.94 -26.48
N THR A 772 1.31 33.67 -27.08
CA THR A 772 1.61 32.38 -27.70
C THR A 772 2.40 31.51 -26.74
N VAL A 773 1.92 30.31 -26.44
CA VAL A 773 2.69 29.30 -25.68
C VAL A 773 3.61 28.53 -26.62
N LEU A 774 4.77 28.09 -26.13
CA LEU A 774 5.80 27.45 -26.96
C LEU A 774 5.49 25.97 -27.29
N GLY A 775 4.64 25.32 -26.49
CA GLY A 775 4.41 23.88 -26.60
C GLY A 775 5.57 23.04 -26.05
N TRP A 776 5.27 21.83 -25.57
CA TRP A 776 6.21 21.02 -24.80
C TRP A 776 7.40 20.54 -25.63
N VAL A 777 7.25 20.35 -26.95
CA VAL A 777 8.35 19.91 -27.81
C VAL A 777 9.44 20.97 -27.89
N ALA A 778 9.05 22.24 -28.15
CA ALA A 778 10.00 23.35 -28.17
C ALA A 778 10.51 23.66 -26.75
N PHE A 779 9.64 23.59 -25.74
CA PHE A 779 10.02 23.86 -24.35
C PHE A 779 11.07 22.88 -23.81
N SER A 780 11.09 21.65 -24.34
CA SER A 780 12.01 20.60 -23.93
C SER A 780 13.12 20.32 -24.95
N SER A 781 13.31 21.12 -26.01
CA SER A 781 14.26 20.76 -27.09
C SER A 781 15.74 21.03 -26.78
N GLY A 782 16.03 21.77 -25.71
CA GLY A 782 17.38 22.08 -25.26
C GLY A 782 18.00 20.99 -24.37
N ASP A 783 19.32 21.04 -24.23
CA ASP A 783 20.10 20.04 -23.52
C ASP A 783 19.86 20.04 -22.00
N ASN A 784 19.28 21.12 -21.47
CA ASN A 784 18.76 21.18 -20.11
C ASN A 784 17.64 20.15 -19.85
N PHE A 785 17.08 19.53 -20.90
CA PHE A 785 16.10 18.45 -20.83
C PHE A 785 16.69 17.08 -21.22
N ASP A 786 18.02 16.94 -21.20
CA ASP A 786 18.68 15.65 -21.35
C ASP A 786 18.33 14.72 -20.18
N ILE A 787 18.27 13.43 -20.46
CA ILE A 787 17.99 12.40 -19.45
C ILE A 787 19.17 12.32 -18.49
N PRO A 788 18.98 12.49 -17.16
CA PRO A 788 20.04 12.33 -16.18
C PRO A 788 20.63 10.93 -16.17
N VAL A 789 21.92 10.83 -15.88
CA VAL A 789 22.60 9.54 -15.64
C VAL A 789 22.66 9.27 -14.14
N ASP A 790 21.87 8.29 -13.69
CA ASP A 790 21.84 7.89 -12.28
C ASP A 790 22.96 6.89 -11.95
N THR A 791 23.91 7.31 -11.10
CA THR A 791 25.08 6.49 -10.71
C THR A 791 25.29 6.40 -9.20
N ALA A 792 24.43 7.05 -8.40
CA ALA A 792 24.58 7.10 -6.95
C ALA A 792 24.17 5.77 -6.30
N ALA A 793 25.14 4.95 -5.89
CA ALA A 793 24.88 3.64 -5.26
C ALA A 793 24.11 3.72 -3.92
N ALA A 794 24.13 4.87 -3.26
CA ALA A 794 23.37 5.13 -2.04
C ALA A 794 21.85 5.20 -2.29
N ASN A 795 21.44 5.53 -3.52
CA ASN A 795 20.03 5.52 -3.91
C ASN A 795 19.61 4.10 -4.19
N THR A 796 18.60 3.59 -3.48
CA THR A 796 18.16 2.19 -3.56
C THR A 796 16.85 1.99 -4.31
N GLY A 797 16.23 3.05 -4.81
CA GLY A 797 14.98 2.97 -5.56
C GLY A 797 15.18 2.45 -6.98
N THR A 798 14.27 1.58 -7.41
CA THR A 798 14.01 1.26 -8.81
C THR A 798 12.53 1.50 -9.07
N GLY A 799 12.20 2.24 -10.13
CA GLY A 799 10.82 2.59 -10.42
C GLY A 799 10.56 2.91 -11.88
N VAL A 800 9.28 3.01 -12.24
CA VAL A 800 8.82 3.38 -13.57
C VAL A 800 7.58 4.26 -13.47
N LEU A 801 7.51 5.28 -14.32
CA LEU A 801 6.30 6.07 -14.50
C LEU A 801 5.33 5.31 -15.41
N LEU A 802 4.14 5.00 -14.88
CA LEU A 802 3.07 4.35 -15.59
C LEU A 802 1.98 5.37 -15.90
N GLU A 803 1.64 5.50 -17.17
CA GLU A 803 0.59 6.41 -17.63
C GLU A 803 -0.71 5.63 -17.86
N SER A 804 -1.82 6.19 -17.38
CA SER A 804 -3.16 5.74 -17.75
C SER A 804 -3.84 6.93 -18.43
N ILE A 805 -3.93 6.86 -19.76
CA ILE A 805 -4.40 7.97 -20.60
C ILE A 805 -5.47 7.42 -21.52
N ALA A 806 -6.63 8.06 -21.57
CA ALA A 806 -7.69 7.66 -22.49
C ALA A 806 -7.45 8.14 -23.92
N VAL A 807 -8.11 7.45 -24.85
CA VAL A 807 -8.15 7.84 -26.27
C VAL A 807 -8.74 9.25 -26.37
N GLY A 808 -8.11 10.09 -27.20
CA GLY A 808 -8.55 11.45 -27.44
C GLY A 808 -8.35 12.42 -26.27
N CYS A 809 -7.60 12.05 -25.22
CA CYS A 809 -7.19 12.98 -24.17
C CYS A 809 -5.89 13.71 -24.57
N GLU A 810 -5.61 14.86 -23.94
CA GLU A 810 -4.46 15.75 -24.19
C GLU A 810 -4.44 16.45 -25.54
N THR A 811 -4.41 15.65 -26.60
CA THR A 811 -4.27 16.10 -27.98
C THR A 811 -5.33 15.40 -28.83
N PRO A 812 -6.64 15.59 -28.54
CA PRO A 812 -7.73 14.84 -29.21
C PRO A 812 -7.68 14.89 -30.73
N TRP A 813 -7.21 16.00 -31.29
CA TRP A 813 -7.11 16.16 -32.74
C TRP A 813 -6.11 15.18 -33.38
N LEU A 814 -5.22 14.54 -32.61
CA LEU A 814 -4.34 13.47 -33.08
C LEU A 814 -5.02 12.08 -33.11
N SER A 815 -6.19 11.90 -32.50
CA SER A 815 -6.80 10.57 -32.31
C SER A 815 -7.13 9.83 -33.61
N SER A 816 -7.33 10.58 -34.71
CA SER A 816 -7.64 10.04 -36.03
C SER A 816 -6.41 9.60 -36.84
N PHE A 817 -5.18 9.83 -36.32
CA PHE A 817 -3.95 9.67 -37.09
C PHE A 817 -3.08 8.54 -36.56
N ASP A 818 -2.43 7.80 -37.46
CA ASP A 818 -1.47 6.76 -37.09
C ASP A 818 -0.23 7.35 -36.41
N THR A 819 0.37 6.55 -35.53
CA THR A 819 1.65 6.88 -34.92
C THR A 819 2.72 7.03 -36.01
N PRO A 820 3.45 8.17 -36.05
CA PRO A 820 4.48 8.39 -37.05
C PRO A 820 5.55 7.29 -37.05
N PRO A 821 6.09 6.92 -38.22
CA PRO A 821 7.21 5.98 -38.32
C PRO A 821 8.43 6.46 -37.53
N ALA A 822 9.21 5.51 -36.97
CA ALA A 822 10.36 5.81 -36.12
C ALA A 822 11.52 6.51 -36.85
N ASN A 823 11.54 6.50 -38.19
CA ASN A 823 12.61 7.07 -39.01
C ASN A 823 12.37 8.53 -39.42
N LEU A 824 11.26 9.15 -39.00
CA LEU A 824 11.01 10.58 -39.26
C LEU A 824 11.76 11.45 -38.26
N THR A 825 12.20 12.64 -38.70
CA THR A 825 12.74 13.65 -37.79
C THR A 825 11.61 14.32 -36.99
N VAL A 826 11.94 14.89 -35.83
CA VAL A 826 11.02 15.68 -35.00
C VAL A 826 10.40 16.80 -35.83
N ASN A 827 11.21 17.50 -36.65
CA ASN A 827 10.70 18.58 -37.49
C ASN A 827 9.69 18.07 -38.53
N GLN A 828 9.92 16.90 -39.13
CA GLN A 828 8.93 16.27 -40.02
C GLN A 828 7.65 15.89 -39.27
N MET A 829 7.77 15.33 -38.06
CA MET A 829 6.59 14.97 -37.24
C MET A 829 5.79 16.21 -36.83
N ILE A 830 6.45 17.32 -36.49
CA ILE A 830 5.80 18.59 -36.14
C ILE A 830 5.15 19.24 -37.37
N GLN A 831 5.82 19.24 -38.52
CA GLN A 831 5.25 19.74 -39.77
C GLN A 831 3.99 18.95 -40.15
N ASN A 832 4.03 17.61 -39.99
CA ASN A 832 2.87 16.77 -40.17
C ASN A 832 1.76 17.18 -39.18
N ALA A 833 2.05 17.25 -37.88
CA ALA A 833 1.08 17.63 -36.86
C ALA A 833 0.44 19.02 -37.10
N ALA A 834 1.24 20.02 -37.49
CA ALA A 834 0.77 21.36 -37.81
C ALA A 834 -0.07 21.41 -39.09
N GLY A 835 0.35 20.68 -40.14
CA GLY A 835 -0.40 20.53 -41.37
C GLY A 835 -1.79 19.92 -41.14
N LEU A 836 -1.92 19.00 -40.18
CA LEU A 836 -3.21 18.39 -39.81
C LEU A 836 -4.19 19.39 -39.17
N MET A 837 -3.69 20.38 -38.44
CA MET A 837 -4.50 21.46 -37.86
C MET A 837 -4.71 22.65 -38.82
N ASN A 838 -4.12 22.59 -40.03
CA ASN A 838 -4.05 23.71 -40.97
C ASN A 838 -3.48 25.00 -40.32
N VAL A 839 -2.48 24.83 -39.44
CA VAL A 839 -1.74 25.92 -38.80
C VAL A 839 -0.31 25.96 -39.34
N GLY A 840 0.30 27.15 -39.35
CA GLY A 840 1.71 27.28 -39.75
C GLY A 840 2.61 26.48 -38.82
N ALA A 841 3.44 25.60 -39.38
CA ALA A 841 4.41 24.85 -38.59
C ALA A 841 5.45 25.81 -37.99
N PRO A 842 5.73 25.72 -36.68
CA PRO A 842 6.76 26.53 -36.06
C PRO A 842 8.16 26.11 -36.55
N ALA A 843 9.07 27.07 -36.72
CA ALA A 843 10.49 26.76 -36.87
C ALA A 843 11.05 26.37 -35.48
N ILE A 844 11.18 25.07 -35.22
CA ILE A 844 11.77 24.56 -33.98
C ILE A 844 13.16 24.02 -34.28
N THR A 845 14.17 24.56 -33.61
CA THR A 845 15.53 24.01 -33.62
C THR A 845 15.63 22.92 -32.56
N VAL A 846 15.94 21.71 -32.99
CA VAL A 846 16.17 20.55 -32.11
C VAL A 846 17.66 20.23 -32.11
N ASN A 847 18.25 20.04 -30.93
CA ASN A 847 19.61 19.52 -30.87
C ASN A 847 19.63 18.06 -31.35
N ILE A 848 20.59 17.71 -32.22
CA ILE A 848 20.83 16.36 -32.73
C ILE A 848 20.89 15.32 -31.59
N ASN A 849 21.45 15.67 -30.44
CA ASN A 849 21.54 14.77 -29.28
C ASN A 849 20.16 14.48 -28.64
N ASN A 850 19.23 15.43 -28.75
CA ASN A 850 17.87 15.35 -28.20
C ASN A 850 16.84 14.75 -29.17
N GLU A 851 17.21 14.62 -30.45
CA GLU A 851 16.33 14.21 -31.54
C GLU A 851 15.66 12.86 -31.26
N ASN A 852 16.43 11.80 -30.95
CA ASN A 852 15.88 10.46 -30.69
C ASN A 852 14.89 10.43 -29.51
N ARG A 853 15.20 11.20 -28.46
CA ARG A 853 14.35 11.33 -27.28
C ARG A 853 13.02 11.99 -27.64
N LEU A 854 13.06 13.13 -28.32
CA LEU A 854 11.85 13.83 -28.76
C LEU A 854 11.05 13.02 -29.78
N GLN A 855 11.70 12.31 -30.71
CA GLN A 855 11.02 11.41 -31.63
C GLN A 855 10.17 10.38 -30.87
N ARG A 856 10.75 9.74 -29.84
CA ARG A 856 10.01 8.80 -29.00
C ARG A 856 8.81 9.48 -28.32
N GLU A 857 8.98 10.66 -27.74
CA GLU A 857 7.91 11.34 -27.01
C GLU A 857 6.78 11.84 -27.90
N VAL A 858 7.10 12.38 -29.09
CA VAL A 858 6.10 12.78 -30.07
C VAL A 858 5.32 11.56 -30.54
N ARG A 859 6.01 10.45 -30.83
CA ARG A 859 5.34 9.18 -31.19
C ARG A 859 4.46 8.65 -30.05
N ARG A 860 4.91 8.73 -28.79
CA ARG A 860 4.09 8.38 -27.62
C ARG A 860 2.83 9.25 -27.54
N GLU A 861 2.91 10.54 -27.84
CA GLU A 861 1.75 11.45 -27.83
C GLU A 861 0.71 11.05 -28.90
N PHE A 862 1.15 10.79 -30.13
CA PHE A 862 0.26 10.27 -31.19
C PHE A 862 -0.38 8.93 -30.79
N PHE A 863 0.41 8.03 -30.19
CA PHE A 863 -0.11 6.76 -29.71
C PHE A 863 -1.14 6.94 -28.59
N ALA A 864 -0.85 7.78 -27.60
CA ALA A 864 -1.76 8.08 -26.50
C ALA A 864 -3.09 8.65 -27.01
N ALA A 865 -3.03 9.61 -27.94
CA ALA A 865 -4.22 10.21 -28.52
C ALA A 865 -5.10 9.20 -29.28
N LYS A 866 -4.50 8.21 -29.97
CA LYS A 866 -5.23 7.22 -30.78
C LYS A 866 -5.65 5.96 -30.03
N GLN A 867 -4.79 5.43 -29.16
CA GLN A 867 -4.97 4.12 -28.50
C GLN A 867 -5.09 4.21 -26.98
N GLY A 868 -4.64 5.32 -26.39
CA GLY A 868 -4.49 5.48 -24.95
C GLY A 868 -3.33 4.67 -24.36
N PHE A 869 -3.11 4.81 -23.06
CA PHE A 869 -2.20 3.98 -22.27
C PHE A 869 -2.94 3.34 -21.10
N ARG A 870 -2.54 2.12 -20.75
CA ARG A 870 -3.06 1.32 -19.63
C ARG A 870 -1.94 0.72 -18.80
N ASP A 871 -0.81 1.43 -18.67
CA ASP A 871 0.43 0.84 -18.16
C ASP A 871 0.30 0.28 -16.73
N ALA A 872 -0.48 0.97 -15.88
CA ALA A 872 -0.80 0.53 -14.52
C ALA A 872 -1.53 -0.83 -14.49
N GLN A 873 -2.44 -1.08 -15.42
CA GLN A 873 -3.21 -2.32 -15.50
C GLN A 873 -2.29 -3.54 -15.65
N TRP A 874 -1.33 -3.46 -16.57
CA TRP A 874 -0.42 -4.57 -16.88
C TRP A 874 0.59 -4.83 -15.77
N SER A 875 1.09 -3.76 -15.14
CA SER A 875 1.95 -3.84 -13.98
C SER A 875 1.23 -4.50 -12.79
N LEU A 876 0.01 -4.06 -12.47
CA LEU A 876 -0.82 -4.63 -11.41
C LEU A 876 -1.20 -6.09 -11.67
N ARG A 877 -1.51 -6.44 -12.92
CA ARG A 877 -1.86 -7.82 -13.30
C ARG A 877 -0.77 -8.81 -12.88
N ARG A 878 0.49 -8.52 -13.21
CA ARG A 878 1.63 -9.36 -12.80
C ARG A 878 1.85 -9.31 -11.28
N ALA A 879 1.72 -8.14 -10.65
CA ALA A 879 1.93 -8.02 -9.21
C ALA A 879 0.93 -8.89 -8.43
N PHE A 880 -0.34 -8.92 -8.86
CA PHE A 880 -1.36 -9.78 -8.28
C PHE A 880 -1.15 -11.24 -8.62
N ALA A 881 -0.74 -11.58 -9.85
CA ALA A 881 -0.48 -12.96 -10.25
C ALA A 881 0.68 -13.61 -9.47
N GLU A 882 1.57 -12.82 -8.85
CA GLU A 882 2.74 -13.30 -8.11
C GLU A 882 2.65 -13.09 -6.58
N ALA A 883 1.60 -12.43 -6.07
CA ALA A 883 1.41 -12.10 -4.64
C ALA A 883 1.30 -13.33 -3.72
N ARG A 884 1.82 -13.31 -2.48
CA ARG A 884 1.86 -14.50 -1.59
C ARG A 884 1.46 -14.29 -0.14
N GLU A 885 1.65 -13.11 0.41
CA GLU A 885 1.46 -12.81 1.84
C GLU A 885 0.31 -11.81 2.05
N LEU A 886 0.39 -10.63 1.41
CA LEU A 886 -0.59 -9.55 1.58
C LEU A 886 -0.64 -8.63 0.35
N VAL A 887 -1.86 -8.40 -0.16
CA VAL A 887 -2.15 -7.24 -1.00
C VAL A 887 -2.89 -6.18 -0.17
N TYR A 888 -2.30 -5.00 -0.03
CA TYR A 888 -2.92 -3.84 0.59
C TYR A 888 -3.30 -2.82 -0.49
N ILE A 889 -4.58 -2.44 -0.54
CA ILE A 889 -5.12 -1.49 -1.52
C ILE A 889 -5.74 -0.32 -0.78
N GLU A 890 -5.22 0.88 -0.98
CA GLU A 890 -5.90 2.14 -0.69
C GLU A 890 -6.31 2.79 -2.00
N SER A 891 -7.59 3.10 -2.19
CA SER A 891 -8.02 3.83 -3.38
C SER A 891 -9.36 4.55 -3.14
N PRO A 892 -9.63 5.68 -3.84
CA PRO A 892 -10.91 6.38 -3.71
C PRO A 892 -12.12 5.51 -4.04
N GLN A 893 -11.93 4.48 -4.86
CA GLN A 893 -12.92 3.44 -5.15
C GLN A 893 -12.22 2.08 -5.27
N PHE A 894 -12.94 1.00 -4.98
CA PHE A 894 -12.53 -0.36 -5.29
C PHE A 894 -13.65 -1.04 -6.06
N ALA A 895 -13.46 -1.26 -7.37
CA ALA A 895 -14.44 -1.88 -8.26
C ALA A 895 -13.75 -2.80 -9.28
N ARG A 896 -14.53 -3.57 -10.03
CA ARG A 896 -14.03 -4.32 -11.19
C ARG A 896 -13.40 -3.35 -12.19
N THR A 897 -12.31 -3.77 -12.82
CA THR A 897 -11.56 -2.93 -13.78
C THR A 897 -11.85 -3.28 -15.24
N ALA A 898 -12.73 -4.26 -15.47
CA ALA A 898 -13.30 -4.58 -16.78
C ALA A 898 -14.83 -4.45 -16.73
N ARG A 899 -15.45 -4.47 -17.91
CA ARG A 899 -16.92 -4.43 -18.09
C ARG A 899 -17.63 -5.50 -17.24
N PRO A 900 -18.76 -5.14 -16.59
CA PRO A 900 -19.46 -6.07 -15.72
C PRO A 900 -20.20 -7.20 -16.48
N SER A 901 -20.59 -6.96 -17.75
CA SER A 901 -21.39 -7.88 -18.54
C SER A 901 -20.82 -8.16 -19.95
N GLY A 902 -20.97 -9.41 -20.42
CA GLY A 902 -20.43 -9.93 -21.69
C GLY A 902 -18.90 -10.06 -21.72
N ALA A 903 -18.35 -10.58 -22.82
CA ALA A 903 -16.93 -10.92 -22.90
C ALA A 903 -16.02 -9.68 -22.85
N PRO A 904 -15.05 -9.58 -21.91
CA PRO A 904 -14.04 -8.53 -21.91
C PRO A 904 -13.33 -8.44 -23.26
N GLN A 905 -13.02 -7.22 -23.69
CA GLN A 905 -12.17 -7.03 -24.86
C GLN A 905 -10.73 -7.46 -24.55
N PRO A 906 -9.89 -7.80 -25.54
CA PRO A 906 -8.52 -8.29 -25.29
C PRO A 906 -7.63 -7.35 -24.46
N TYR A 907 -7.95 -6.05 -24.45
CA TYR A 907 -7.23 -5.02 -23.70
C TYR A 907 -7.85 -4.71 -22.32
N GLU A 908 -9.03 -5.25 -22.00
CA GLU A 908 -9.68 -5.09 -20.70
C GLU A 908 -9.25 -6.21 -19.77
N VAL A 909 -8.70 -5.87 -18.59
CA VAL A 909 -8.33 -6.84 -17.56
C VAL A 909 -9.15 -6.59 -16.31
N ASP A 910 -9.81 -7.62 -15.79
CA ASP A 910 -10.48 -7.58 -14.50
C ASP A 910 -9.49 -7.95 -13.37
N LEU A 911 -8.88 -6.93 -12.78
CA LEU A 911 -7.89 -7.08 -11.71
C LEU A 911 -8.50 -7.68 -10.44
N VAL A 912 -9.81 -7.57 -10.22
CA VAL A 912 -10.51 -8.24 -9.11
C VAL A 912 -10.54 -9.75 -9.36
N ALA A 913 -10.79 -10.17 -10.61
CA ALA A 913 -10.78 -11.58 -10.98
C ALA A 913 -9.36 -12.18 -10.92
N GLU A 914 -8.33 -11.44 -11.35
CA GLU A 914 -6.92 -11.86 -11.22
C GLU A 914 -6.54 -12.07 -9.73
N LEU A 915 -6.94 -11.15 -8.86
CA LEU A 915 -6.70 -11.27 -7.42
C LEU A 915 -7.50 -12.43 -6.79
N ALA A 916 -8.74 -12.65 -7.23
CA ALA A 916 -9.55 -13.78 -6.80
C ALA A 916 -8.90 -15.12 -7.20
N ALA A 917 -8.42 -15.24 -8.44
CA ALA A 917 -7.71 -16.42 -8.92
C ALA A 917 -6.44 -16.68 -8.09
N ARG A 918 -5.68 -15.61 -7.77
CA ARG A 918 -4.49 -15.74 -6.92
C ARG A 918 -4.84 -16.16 -5.50
N LEU A 919 -5.88 -15.59 -4.89
CA LEU A 919 -6.35 -15.95 -3.55
C LEU A 919 -6.73 -17.44 -3.45
N SER A 920 -7.33 -17.99 -4.51
CA SER A 920 -7.60 -19.43 -4.61
C SER A 920 -6.32 -20.26 -4.69
N ALA A 921 -5.36 -19.83 -5.51
CA ALA A 921 -4.11 -20.56 -5.73
C ALA A 921 -3.12 -20.46 -4.55
N HIS A 922 -3.19 -19.41 -3.73
CA HIS A 922 -2.27 -19.15 -2.62
C HIS A 922 -3.03 -18.98 -1.30
N PRO A 923 -3.14 -20.05 -0.49
CA PRO A 923 -3.96 -20.03 0.72
C PRO A 923 -3.43 -19.15 1.87
N ASN A 924 -2.15 -18.77 1.83
CA ASN A 924 -1.58 -17.79 2.76
C ASN A 924 -1.79 -16.32 2.33
N LEU A 925 -2.20 -16.07 1.09
CA LEU A 925 -2.42 -14.70 0.61
C LEU A 925 -3.60 -14.07 1.33
N ARG A 926 -3.43 -12.83 1.78
CA ARG A 926 -4.48 -12.00 2.39
C ARG A 926 -4.67 -10.73 1.59
N VAL A 927 -5.87 -10.15 1.66
CA VAL A 927 -6.21 -8.89 1.00
C VAL A 927 -6.86 -7.94 2.00
N ILE A 928 -6.37 -6.71 2.03
CA ILE A 928 -6.98 -5.62 2.78
C ILE A 928 -7.28 -4.48 1.82
N VAL A 929 -8.54 -4.08 1.76
CA VAL A 929 -9.01 -2.93 0.98
C VAL A 929 -9.42 -1.81 1.94
N CYS A 930 -8.82 -0.64 1.75
CA CYS A 930 -9.19 0.61 2.41
C CYS A 930 -9.77 1.56 1.35
N THR A 931 -11.05 1.88 1.47
CA THR A 931 -11.73 2.79 0.53
C THR A 931 -12.72 3.66 1.30
N PRO A 932 -12.93 4.93 0.91
CA PRO A 932 -13.87 5.82 1.59
C PRO A 932 -15.28 5.24 1.69
N ARG A 933 -16.02 5.60 2.75
CA ARG A 933 -17.42 5.19 2.89
C ARG A 933 -18.28 5.77 1.77
N LEU A 934 -18.15 7.08 1.54
CA LEU A 934 -18.81 7.85 0.51
C LEU A 934 -17.93 7.95 -0.74
N SER A 935 -18.51 8.08 -1.93
CA SER A 935 -17.73 8.16 -3.17
C SER A 935 -16.99 9.51 -3.31
N ASP A 936 -16.07 9.58 -4.26
CA ASP A 936 -15.31 10.79 -4.59
C ASP A 936 -16.08 11.79 -5.47
N PHE A 937 -17.31 11.45 -5.88
CA PHE A 937 -18.21 12.30 -6.65
C PHE A 937 -18.79 13.45 -5.82
N ALA A 938 -19.07 14.58 -6.48
CA ALA A 938 -19.79 15.68 -5.86
C ALA A 938 -21.22 15.27 -5.46
N ASP A 939 -21.76 15.90 -4.41
CA ASP A 939 -23.01 15.51 -3.76
C ASP A 939 -24.25 15.60 -4.67
N ASN A 940 -24.19 16.41 -5.74
CA ASN A 940 -25.25 16.55 -6.72
C ASN A 940 -25.36 15.35 -7.68
N PHE A 941 -24.35 14.47 -7.76
CA PHE A 941 -24.36 13.29 -8.65
C PHE A 941 -24.84 12.02 -7.92
N ARG A 942 -26.04 12.07 -7.34
CA ARG A 942 -26.57 11.02 -6.44
C ARG A 942 -26.65 9.63 -7.09
N SER A 943 -26.92 9.55 -8.40
CA SER A 943 -27.01 8.27 -9.11
C SER A 943 -25.64 7.63 -9.34
N PHE A 944 -24.58 8.43 -9.46
CA PHE A 944 -23.19 7.97 -9.52
C PHE A 944 -22.72 7.41 -8.17
N HIS A 945 -23.10 8.04 -7.06
CA HIS A 945 -22.87 7.49 -5.71
C HIS A 945 -23.49 6.10 -5.57
N ARG A 946 -24.72 5.90 -6.04
CA ARG A 946 -25.42 4.60 -6.00
C ARG A 946 -24.69 3.54 -6.82
N GLN A 947 -24.24 3.87 -8.03
CA GLN A 947 -23.46 2.95 -8.86
C GLN A 947 -22.12 2.59 -8.19
N HIS A 948 -21.43 3.58 -7.60
CA HIS A 948 -20.17 3.36 -6.88
C HIS A 948 -20.34 2.34 -5.74
N TYR A 949 -21.39 2.48 -4.92
CA TYR A 949 -21.65 1.55 -3.82
C TYR A 949 -21.95 0.13 -4.32
N ALA A 950 -22.75 0.00 -5.38
CA ALA A 950 -23.07 -1.28 -6.00
C ALA A 950 -21.81 -1.97 -6.56
N ALA A 951 -20.98 -1.24 -7.31
CA ALA A 951 -19.75 -1.77 -7.91
C ALA A 951 -18.72 -2.20 -6.84
N ARG A 952 -18.62 -1.44 -5.74
CA ARG A 952 -17.78 -1.82 -4.59
C ARG A 952 -18.25 -3.09 -3.94
N LEU A 953 -19.56 -3.22 -3.72
CA LEU A 953 -20.15 -4.40 -3.10
C LEU A 953 -19.96 -5.64 -3.99
N GLU A 954 -20.15 -5.51 -5.30
CA GLU A 954 -19.89 -6.58 -6.27
C GLU A 954 -18.42 -7.05 -6.20
N ALA A 955 -17.47 -6.12 -6.32
CA ALA A 955 -16.05 -6.44 -6.30
C ALA A 955 -15.61 -7.11 -4.97
N PHE A 956 -16.08 -6.59 -3.84
CA PHE A 956 -15.78 -7.18 -2.53
C PHE A 956 -16.40 -8.58 -2.38
N ASN A 957 -17.66 -8.76 -2.81
CA ASN A 957 -18.34 -10.05 -2.74
C ASN A 957 -17.66 -11.11 -3.62
N ASN A 958 -17.11 -10.73 -4.78
CA ASN A 958 -16.34 -11.63 -5.64
C ASN A 958 -15.09 -12.17 -4.92
N LEU A 959 -14.37 -11.34 -4.17
CA LEU A 959 -13.22 -11.78 -3.37
C LEU A 959 -13.65 -12.61 -2.14
N GLN A 960 -14.71 -12.18 -1.46
CA GLN A 960 -15.27 -12.88 -0.29
C GLN A 960 -15.80 -14.27 -0.64
N ALA A 961 -16.36 -14.46 -1.84
CA ALA A 961 -16.81 -15.76 -2.33
C ALA A 961 -15.66 -16.79 -2.43
N VAL A 962 -14.43 -16.32 -2.68
CA VAL A 962 -13.23 -17.16 -2.76
C VAL A 962 -12.58 -17.37 -1.39
N ALA A 963 -12.41 -16.29 -0.61
CA ALA A 963 -11.57 -16.32 0.58
C ALA A 963 -12.09 -15.43 1.72
N LYS A 964 -13.29 -15.73 2.22
CA LYS A 964 -13.98 -14.99 3.28
C LYS A 964 -13.12 -14.56 4.48
N ASP A 965 -12.36 -15.48 5.06
CA ASP A 965 -11.56 -15.23 6.27
C ASP A 965 -10.21 -14.52 5.97
N ARG A 966 -9.89 -14.24 4.70
CA ARG A 966 -8.61 -13.66 4.25
C ARG A 966 -8.76 -12.35 3.49
N VAL A 967 -9.99 -11.84 3.35
CA VAL A 967 -10.28 -10.60 2.62
C VAL A 967 -11.03 -9.64 3.55
N LEU A 968 -10.43 -8.49 3.83
CA LEU A 968 -11.03 -7.45 4.66
C LEU A 968 -11.23 -6.17 3.85
N LEU A 969 -12.33 -5.48 4.12
CA LEU A 969 -12.56 -4.12 3.64
C LEU A 969 -13.00 -3.26 4.81
N PHE A 970 -12.35 -2.11 4.97
CA PHE A 970 -12.75 -1.10 5.94
C PHE A 970 -12.83 0.29 5.33
N HIS A 971 -13.65 1.15 5.92
CA HIS A 971 -13.70 2.56 5.62
C HIS A 971 -12.87 3.36 6.63
N PRO A 972 -11.99 4.26 6.19
CA PRO A 972 -11.29 5.17 7.08
C PRO A 972 -12.30 6.15 7.70
N VAL A 973 -12.06 6.51 8.97
CA VAL A 973 -12.90 7.47 9.71
C VAL A 973 -12.16 8.80 9.78
N GLY A 974 -12.88 9.89 9.53
CA GLY A 974 -12.36 11.24 9.70
C GLY A 974 -12.37 11.65 11.17
N PHE A 975 -12.72 12.92 11.43
CA PHE A 975 -13.10 13.29 12.79
C PHE A 975 -14.31 12.43 13.25
N PRO A 976 -14.45 12.06 14.54
CA PRO A 976 -15.57 11.23 14.98
C PRO A 976 -16.92 11.69 14.39
N GLY A 977 -17.66 10.77 13.77
CA GLY A 977 -18.92 11.05 13.07
C GLY A 977 -18.79 11.60 11.64
N ARG A 978 -17.58 11.68 11.07
CA ARG A 978 -17.31 12.07 9.68
C ARG A 978 -16.60 10.95 8.92
N THR A 979 -16.76 10.95 7.60
CA THR A 979 -16.06 10.06 6.67
C THR A 979 -14.71 10.68 6.31
N ALA A 980 -13.65 9.85 6.26
CA ALA A 980 -12.41 10.25 5.62
C ALA A 980 -12.42 9.84 4.14
N TYR A 981 -12.00 10.76 3.28
CA TYR A 981 -11.81 10.51 1.85
C TYR A 981 -10.35 10.12 1.58
N ILE A 982 -10.15 9.47 0.45
CA ILE A 982 -8.83 9.13 -0.10
C ILE A 982 -8.76 9.78 -1.46
N ARG A 983 -7.63 10.39 -1.81
CA ARG A 983 -7.38 10.98 -3.13
C ARG A 983 -6.29 10.26 -3.93
N THR A 984 -5.39 9.55 -3.25
CA THR A 984 -4.28 8.82 -3.89
C THR A 984 -4.58 7.33 -3.86
N THR A 985 -4.30 6.63 -4.96
CA THR A 985 -4.25 5.17 -4.95
C THR A 985 -2.88 4.69 -4.51
N SER A 986 -2.84 3.77 -3.57
CA SER A 986 -1.62 3.03 -3.19
C SER A 986 -1.93 1.53 -3.15
N VAL A 987 -1.18 0.75 -3.92
CA VAL A 987 -1.25 -0.71 -3.92
C VAL A 987 0.10 -1.25 -3.51
N ILE A 988 0.14 -2.04 -2.44
CA ILE A 988 1.36 -2.65 -1.91
C ILE A 988 1.19 -4.17 -1.90
N VAL A 989 2.16 -4.87 -2.47
CA VAL A 989 2.16 -6.33 -2.55
C VAL A 989 3.37 -6.89 -1.80
N ASP A 990 3.08 -7.73 -0.81
CA ASP A 990 4.02 -8.48 0.04
C ASP A 990 5.12 -7.63 0.69
N ASP A 991 4.90 -6.31 0.87
CA ASP A 991 5.90 -5.36 1.36
C ASP A 991 7.20 -5.30 0.52
N VAL A 992 7.15 -5.71 -0.76
CA VAL A 992 8.29 -5.75 -1.72
C VAL A 992 8.01 -5.09 -3.06
N TRP A 993 6.78 -4.65 -3.29
CA TRP A 993 6.38 -3.93 -4.50
C TRP A 993 5.30 -2.90 -4.15
N CYS A 994 5.38 -1.72 -4.76
CA CYS A 994 4.44 -0.63 -4.51
C CYS A 994 4.06 0.08 -5.82
N LEU A 995 2.77 0.38 -5.98
CA LEU A 995 2.26 1.36 -6.94
C LEU A 995 1.60 2.49 -6.17
N THR A 996 1.94 3.74 -6.50
CA THR A 996 1.33 4.92 -5.87
C THR A 996 1.15 6.07 -6.86
N GLY A 997 0.00 6.74 -6.81
CA GLY A 997 -0.36 7.82 -7.74
C GLY A 997 -1.87 8.05 -7.82
N ALA A 998 -2.36 8.52 -8.96
CA ALA A 998 -3.78 8.88 -9.15
C ALA A 998 -4.57 7.93 -10.06
N THR A 999 -3.99 6.79 -10.43
CA THR A 999 -4.71 5.73 -11.16
C THR A 999 -5.65 4.99 -10.20
N HIS A 1000 -6.94 5.29 -10.23
CA HIS A 1000 -7.93 4.73 -9.30
C HIS A 1000 -8.36 3.31 -9.64
N PHE A 1001 -8.63 2.48 -8.62
CA PHE A 1001 -8.96 1.06 -8.76
C PHE A 1001 -10.44 0.87 -9.17
N ARG A 1002 -10.74 1.28 -10.40
CA ARG A 1002 -12.04 1.17 -11.10
C ARG A 1002 -11.79 1.23 -12.60
N ARG A 1003 -12.75 0.80 -13.42
CA ARG A 1003 -12.56 0.73 -14.87
C ARG A 1003 -12.16 2.08 -15.48
N ARG A 1004 -12.87 3.15 -15.14
CA ARG A 1004 -12.55 4.50 -15.61
C ARG A 1004 -11.17 4.97 -15.18
N GLY A 1005 -10.71 4.56 -14.00
CA GLY A 1005 -9.37 4.93 -13.50
C GLY A 1005 -8.24 4.25 -14.29
N MET A 1006 -8.52 3.09 -14.90
CA MET A 1006 -7.56 2.33 -15.70
C MET A 1006 -7.60 2.67 -17.19
N THR A 1007 -8.74 3.16 -17.71
CA THR A 1007 -8.91 3.31 -19.17
C THR A 1007 -9.56 4.61 -19.65
N PHE A 1008 -10.16 5.43 -18.78
CA PHE A 1008 -10.94 6.62 -19.16
C PHE A 1008 -10.40 7.94 -18.59
N ASP A 1009 -10.13 8.02 -17.29
CA ASP A 1009 -9.52 9.21 -16.70
C ASP A 1009 -8.03 9.27 -17.04
N GLY A 1010 -7.52 10.48 -17.20
CA GLY A 1010 -6.09 10.71 -17.28
C GLY A 1010 -5.47 10.60 -15.88
N SER A 1011 -4.40 9.82 -15.74
CA SER A 1011 -3.64 9.74 -14.50
C SER A 1011 -2.23 9.20 -14.72
N ALA A 1012 -1.41 9.31 -13.67
CA ALA A 1012 -0.11 8.68 -13.58
C ALA A 1012 0.07 7.98 -12.24
N ALA A 1013 0.87 6.92 -12.22
CA ALA A 1013 1.33 6.23 -11.03
C ALA A 1013 2.78 5.79 -11.19
N ILE A 1014 3.51 5.69 -10.07
CA ILE A 1014 4.83 5.07 -10.06
C ILE A 1014 4.70 3.66 -9.51
N ALA A 1015 5.09 2.66 -10.30
CA ALA A 1015 5.38 1.32 -9.80
C ALA A 1015 6.86 1.25 -9.43
N SER A 1016 7.18 0.71 -8.26
CA SER A 1016 8.54 0.70 -7.75
C SER A 1016 8.77 -0.39 -6.70
N PHE A 1017 10.05 -0.65 -6.46
CA PHE A 1017 10.51 -1.39 -5.29
C PHE A 1017 11.79 -0.76 -4.76
N ASP A 1018 12.08 -1.04 -3.49
CA ASP A 1018 13.30 -0.60 -2.84
C ASP A 1018 14.27 -1.78 -2.81
N ARG A 1019 15.46 -1.59 -3.40
CA ARG A 1019 16.54 -2.58 -3.45
C ARG A 1019 17.15 -2.84 -2.07
N GLN A 1020 16.92 -1.96 -1.08
CA GLN A 1020 17.33 -2.19 0.30
C GLN A 1020 16.39 -3.17 0.99
N ILE A 1021 16.89 -4.36 1.28
CA ILE A 1021 16.16 -5.42 1.98
C ILE A 1021 16.52 -5.41 3.46
N THR A 1022 15.50 -5.42 4.31
CA THR A 1022 15.62 -5.56 5.77
C THR A 1022 14.62 -6.58 6.29
N ASP A 1023 15.11 -7.60 6.97
CA ASP A 1023 14.33 -8.75 7.45
C ASP A 1023 13.44 -9.39 6.37
N GLY A 1024 13.96 -9.54 5.15
CA GLY A 1024 13.20 -10.17 4.06
C GLY A 1024 12.28 -9.27 3.26
N TYR A 1025 12.20 -7.96 3.53
CA TYR A 1025 11.26 -7.04 2.85
C TYR A 1025 11.96 -5.78 2.33
N SER A 1026 11.37 -5.14 1.33
CA SER A 1026 11.80 -3.81 0.86
C SER A 1026 11.59 -2.78 1.97
N THR A 1027 12.66 -2.11 2.38
CA THR A 1027 12.68 -1.30 3.61
C THR A 1027 11.72 -0.12 3.52
N LYS A 1028 11.84 0.68 2.45
CA LYS A 1028 10.97 1.85 2.25
C LYS A 1028 9.51 1.46 1.98
N VAL A 1029 9.26 0.40 1.21
CA VAL A 1029 7.90 -0.09 0.88
C VAL A 1029 7.15 -0.57 2.13
N ARG A 1030 7.79 -1.41 2.96
CA ARG A 1030 7.20 -1.88 4.22
C ARG A 1030 6.87 -0.73 5.17
N ASN A 1031 7.80 0.22 5.29
CA ASN A 1031 7.61 1.38 6.15
C ASN A 1031 6.46 2.26 5.63
N PHE A 1032 6.30 2.40 4.32
CA PHE A 1032 5.18 3.11 3.72
C PHE A 1032 3.84 2.45 4.06
N ARG A 1033 3.67 1.13 3.86
CA ARG A 1033 2.44 0.42 4.26
C ARG A 1033 2.13 0.65 5.74
N ARG A 1034 3.13 0.50 6.61
CA ARG A 1034 2.95 0.68 8.05
C ARG A 1034 2.49 2.10 8.40
N SER A 1035 3.11 3.12 7.81
CA SER A 1035 2.73 4.52 8.01
C SER A 1035 1.32 4.82 7.50
N LEU A 1036 0.97 4.32 6.31
CA LEU A 1036 -0.37 4.44 5.75
C LEU A 1036 -1.42 3.84 6.70
N MET A 1037 -1.27 2.57 7.07
CA MET A 1037 -2.18 1.86 7.97
C MET A 1037 -2.27 2.57 9.33
N ALA A 1038 -1.14 3.00 9.89
CA ALA A 1038 -1.09 3.70 11.17
C ALA A 1038 -1.89 5.01 11.15
N ALA A 1039 -1.80 5.78 10.06
CA ALA A 1039 -2.54 7.02 9.91
C ALA A 1039 -4.07 6.80 9.93
N LYS A 1040 -4.57 5.73 9.29
CA LYS A 1040 -6.03 5.43 9.22
C LYS A 1040 -6.56 4.82 10.50
N MET A 1041 -5.76 3.98 11.15
CA MET A 1041 -6.17 3.29 12.39
C MET A 1041 -5.84 4.08 13.66
N ASN A 1042 -5.28 5.30 13.53
CA ASN A 1042 -4.84 6.13 14.64
C ASN A 1042 -3.85 5.40 15.56
N VAL A 1043 -2.89 4.68 14.97
CA VAL A 1043 -1.80 4.01 15.69
C VAL A 1043 -0.61 4.95 15.73
N PRO A 1044 -0.20 5.46 16.91
CA PRO A 1044 0.89 6.41 17.00
C PRO A 1044 2.24 5.77 16.63
N ALA A 1045 3.01 6.47 15.81
CA ALA A 1045 4.42 6.14 15.60
C ALA A 1045 5.20 6.34 16.91
N PRO A 1046 6.24 5.54 17.17
CA PRO A 1046 7.03 5.61 18.40
C PRO A 1046 7.87 6.87 18.41
N ALA A 1047 7.88 7.55 19.55
CA ALA A 1047 8.87 8.59 19.80
C ALA A 1047 10.26 7.97 20.06
N PRO A 1048 11.35 8.65 19.70
CA PRO A 1048 12.70 8.17 20.01
C PRO A 1048 12.86 7.82 21.49
N GLY A 1049 13.42 6.63 21.77
CA GLY A 1049 13.66 6.15 23.14
C GLY A 1049 12.43 5.66 23.92
N GLN A 1050 11.23 5.71 23.35
CA GLN A 1050 10.02 5.18 23.98
C GLN A 1050 9.77 3.72 23.61
N PRO A 1051 9.15 2.91 24.49
CA PRO A 1051 8.76 1.55 24.16
C PRO A 1051 7.77 1.53 23.00
N LEU A 1052 7.90 0.54 22.11
CA LEU A 1052 7.02 0.40 20.96
C LEU A 1052 5.63 -0.05 21.40
N ASN A 1053 4.58 0.58 20.86
CA ASN A 1053 3.21 0.12 21.00
C ASN A 1053 3.04 -1.26 20.32
N GLY A 1054 2.25 -2.16 20.91
CA GLY A 1054 1.99 -3.50 20.37
C GLY A 1054 1.35 -3.50 18.97
N GLU A 1055 0.37 -2.64 18.71
CA GLU A 1055 -0.23 -2.46 17.38
C GLU A 1055 0.82 -2.02 16.37
N TRP A 1056 1.69 -1.07 16.73
CA TRP A 1056 2.77 -0.60 15.87
C TRP A 1056 3.77 -1.71 15.49
N VAL A 1057 4.11 -2.58 16.44
CA VAL A 1057 4.95 -3.76 16.17
C VAL A 1057 4.23 -4.74 15.24
N ARG A 1058 2.93 -5.00 15.48
CA ARG A 1058 2.12 -5.88 14.62
C ARG A 1058 1.96 -5.34 13.19
N LEU A 1059 1.90 -4.02 13.01
CA LEU A 1059 1.89 -3.42 11.68
C LEU A 1059 3.22 -3.60 10.92
N GLY A 1060 4.28 -4.09 11.56
CA GLY A 1060 5.58 -4.33 10.91
C GLY A 1060 5.67 -5.58 10.05
N ASN A 1061 4.68 -6.48 10.06
CA ASN A 1061 4.67 -7.69 9.24
C ASN A 1061 3.28 -7.88 8.57
N PRO A 1062 3.23 -8.37 7.31
CA PRO A 1062 1.98 -8.57 6.57
C PRO A 1062 0.88 -9.33 7.32
N THR A 1063 1.19 -10.48 7.90
CA THR A 1063 0.20 -11.34 8.57
C THR A 1063 -0.37 -10.64 9.80
N SER A 1064 0.49 -10.12 10.67
CA SER A 1064 0.04 -9.45 11.89
C SER A 1064 -0.64 -8.10 11.62
N ALA A 1065 -0.34 -7.44 10.49
CA ALA A 1065 -1.04 -6.23 10.07
C ALA A 1065 -2.50 -6.53 9.66
N PHE A 1066 -2.73 -7.66 8.96
CA PHE A 1066 -4.08 -8.15 8.69
C PHE A 1066 -4.85 -8.44 9.98
N ASP A 1067 -4.21 -9.10 10.94
CA ASP A 1067 -4.86 -9.43 12.20
C ASP A 1067 -5.27 -8.18 12.98
N VAL A 1068 -4.49 -7.09 12.96
CA VAL A 1068 -4.87 -5.82 13.58
C VAL A 1068 -6.18 -5.28 12.98
N VAL A 1069 -6.31 -5.29 11.65
CA VAL A 1069 -7.52 -4.81 10.98
C VAL A 1069 -8.70 -5.73 11.31
N ASN A 1070 -8.51 -7.05 11.26
CA ASN A 1070 -9.53 -8.03 11.62
C ASN A 1070 -10.02 -7.82 13.06
N ASP A 1071 -9.10 -7.71 14.03
CA ASP A 1071 -9.41 -7.52 15.44
C ASP A 1071 -10.21 -6.24 15.67
N LEU A 1072 -9.81 -5.13 15.01
CA LEU A 1072 -10.52 -3.86 15.09
C LEU A 1072 -11.93 -3.99 14.51
N LEU A 1073 -12.11 -4.60 13.33
CA LEU A 1073 -13.42 -4.79 12.72
C LEU A 1073 -14.35 -5.66 13.58
N GLN A 1074 -13.84 -6.75 14.15
CA GLN A 1074 -14.60 -7.63 15.05
C GLN A 1074 -15.06 -6.90 16.33
N GLN A 1075 -14.30 -5.90 16.77
CA GLN A 1075 -14.61 -5.08 17.95
C GLN A 1075 -15.43 -3.82 17.59
N GLY A 1076 -15.99 -3.73 16.38
CA GLY A 1076 -16.80 -2.58 15.93
C GLY A 1076 -15.99 -1.33 15.59
N GLY A 1077 -14.67 -1.47 15.40
CA GLY A 1077 -13.75 -0.46 14.88
C GLY A 1077 -13.32 0.64 15.86
N PHE A 1078 -13.93 0.73 17.05
CA PHE A 1078 -13.65 1.74 18.10
C PHE A 1078 -13.62 3.20 17.61
N GLY A 1079 -14.37 3.52 16.56
CA GLY A 1079 -14.34 4.84 15.93
C GLY A 1079 -13.02 5.18 15.22
N ARG A 1080 -12.13 4.20 15.02
CA ARG A 1080 -10.88 4.31 14.24
C ARG A 1080 -11.11 3.91 12.79
N ILE A 1081 -11.85 2.82 12.58
CA ILE A 1081 -12.25 2.31 11.27
C ILE A 1081 -13.73 1.92 11.28
N GLN A 1082 -14.35 1.80 10.11
CA GLN A 1082 -15.73 1.31 9.95
C GLN A 1082 -15.75 0.07 9.06
N SER A 1083 -16.68 -0.86 9.34
CA SER A 1083 -16.95 -1.99 8.46
C SER A 1083 -17.57 -1.54 7.14
N LEU A 1084 -17.56 -2.42 6.13
CA LEU A 1084 -18.21 -2.16 4.84
C LEU A 1084 -19.65 -1.68 5.02
N TRP A 1085 -19.97 -0.56 4.37
CA TRP A 1085 -21.33 -0.06 4.22
C TRP A 1085 -21.81 -0.31 2.78
N PRO A 1086 -22.93 -1.01 2.56
CA PRO A 1086 -23.41 -1.38 1.23
C PRO A 1086 -24.04 -0.22 0.44
N GLY A 1087 -24.21 0.94 1.08
CA GLY A 1087 -24.97 2.08 0.54
C GLY A 1087 -26.35 2.21 1.21
N PRO A 1088 -27.12 3.25 0.87
CA PRO A 1088 -28.46 3.44 1.43
C PRO A 1088 -29.44 2.38 0.92
N THR A 1089 -30.47 2.08 1.71
CA THR A 1089 -31.45 1.01 1.41
C THR A 1089 -32.69 1.49 0.66
N ASP A 1090 -32.88 2.81 0.56
CA ASP A 1090 -33.97 3.37 -0.23
C ASP A 1090 -33.68 3.23 -1.73
N ASN A 1091 -34.75 3.14 -2.52
CA ASN A 1091 -34.70 3.06 -3.98
C ASN A 1091 -35.19 4.37 -4.64
N THR A 1092 -35.17 5.50 -3.92
CA THR A 1092 -35.66 6.79 -4.46
C THR A 1092 -34.73 7.35 -5.52
N VAL A 1093 -33.44 7.05 -5.40
CA VAL A 1093 -32.41 7.35 -6.41
C VAL A 1093 -31.91 6.03 -7.00
N LEU A 1094 -32.10 5.86 -8.31
CA LEU A 1094 -31.59 4.69 -9.03
C LEU A 1094 -30.11 4.85 -9.34
N ALA A 1095 -29.39 3.73 -9.39
CA ALA A 1095 -27.99 3.71 -9.83
C ALA A 1095 -27.86 4.12 -11.30
N ALA A 1096 -26.88 4.97 -11.60
CA ALA A 1096 -26.48 5.25 -12.97
C ALA A 1096 -26.01 3.94 -13.65
N GLN A 1097 -26.18 3.85 -14.96
CA GLN A 1097 -25.67 2.71 -15.72
C GLN A 1097 -24.13 2.65 -15.61
N PRO A 1098 -23.53 1.45 -15.47
CA PRO A 1098 -22.07 1.31 -15.38
C PRO A 1098 -21.31 1.99 -16.52
N GLU A 1099 -21.85 1.97 -17.74
CA GLU A 1099 -21.26 2.59 -18.92
C GLU A 1099 -21.24 4.12 -18.87
N VAL A 1100 -22.01 4.74 -17.95
CA VAL A 1100 -22.06 6.19 -17.73
C VAL A 1100 -21.17 6.60 -16.55
N ALA A 1101 -21.28 5.88 -15.42
CA ALA A 1101 -20.55 6.23 -14.20
C ALA A 1101 -19.11 5.69 -14.15
N ASP A 1102 -18.85 4.57 -14.83
CA ASP A 1102 -17.55 3.89 -14.92
C ASP A 1102 -17.24 3.48 -16.39
N PRO A 1103 -17.18 4.46 -17.33
CA PRO A 1103 -17.02 4.21 -18.76
C PRO A 1103 -15.64 3.62 -19.11
N ASP A 1104 -15.54 3.06 -20.31
CA ASP A 1104 -14.26 2.74 -20.94
C ASP A 1104 -13.86 3.81 -21.95
N GLY A 1105 -12.58 4.22 -21.91
CA GLY A 1105 -12.04 5.27 -22.76
C GLY A 1105 -11.64 4.85 -24.17
N SER A 1106 -11.76 3.57 -24.55
CA SER A 1106 -11.47 3.14 -25.94
C SER A 1106 -12.63 3.21 -26.91
N ASN A 1107 -13.87 3.39 -26.45
CA ASN A 1107 -15.05 3.37 -27.32
C ASN A 1107 -15.65 4.76 -27.50
N GLY A 1108 -15.35 5.45 -28.61
CA GLY A 1108 -15.87 6.79 -28.91
C GLY A 1108 -17.41 6.92 -28.91
N VAL A 1109 -18.16 5.80 -28.99
CA VAL A 1109 -19.64 5.77 -28.95
C VAL A 1109 -20.20 6.10 -27.56
N THR A 1110 -19.43 5.90 -26.47
CA THR A 1110 -19.89 6.24 -25.11
C THR A 1110 -19.99 7.75 -24.87
N LEU A 1111 -19.34 8.58 -25.69
CA LEU A 1111 -19.35 10.04 -25.56
C LEU A 1111 -20.77 10.63 -25.44
N PHE A 1112 -21.68 10.23 -26.33
CA PHE A 1112 -23.04 10.77 -26.37
C PHE A 1112 -23.90 10.26 -25.20
N ASN A 1113 -23.74 8.99 -24.82
CA ASN A 1113 -24.49 8.39 -23.70
C ASN A 1113 -24.02 8.94 -22.35
N THR A 1114 -22.70 9.10 -22.17
CA THR A 1114 -22.11 9.64 -20.95
C THR A 1114 -22.42 11.14 -20.80
N LEU A 1115 -22.38 11.92 -21.89
CA LEU A 1115 -22.78 13.32 -21.88
C LEU A 1115 -24.27 13.51 -21.60
N ALA A 1116 -25.14 12.70 -22.24
CA ALA A 1116 -26.58 12.73 -21.99
C ALA A 1116 -26.92 12.38 -20.53
N GLY A 1117 -26.24 11.37 -19.95
CA GLY A 1117 -26.40 11.01 -18.55
C GLY A 1117 -25.99 12.14 -17.58
N MET A 1118 -24.87 12.80 -17.84
CA MET A 1118 -24.41 13.94 -17.04
C MET A 1118 -25.39 15.13 -17.12
N LEU A 1119 -25.88 15.46 -18.31
CA LEU A 1119 -26.84 16.56 -18.50
C LEU A 1119 -28.20 16.27 -17.85
N ALA A 1120 -28.64 15.02 -17.88
CA ALA A 1120 -29.87 14.60 -17.23
C ALA A 1120 -29.82 14.78 -15.70
N GLU A 1121 -28.64 14.63 -15.09
CA GLU A 1121 -28.46 14.77 -13.64
C GLU A 1121 -28.09 16.20 -13.21
N ALA A 1122 -27.39 16.96 -14.05
CA ALA A 1122 -27.11 18.38 -13.79
C ALA A 1122 -28.35 19.29 -13.93
N GLY A 1123 -29.41 18.80 -14.58
CA GLY A 1123 -30.69 19.50 -14.77
C GLY A 1123 -31.79 19.15 -13.76
N THR A 1124 -31.48 18.34 -12.75
CA THR A 1124 -32.34 17.99 -11.60
C THR A 1124 -31.76 18.55 -10.32
#